data_AF-A0A673B5Y1-F1
#
_entry.id   AF-A0A673B5Y1-F1
#
_cell.length_a   1.000
_cell.length_b   1.000
_cell.length_c   1.000
_cell.angle_alpha   90.00
_cell.angle_beta   90.00
_cell.angle_gamma   90.00
#
_symmetry.space_group_name_H-M   'P 1'
#
loop_
_entity.id
_entity.type
_entity.pdbx_description
1 polymer ?
#
loop_
_entity_poly.entity_id
_entity_poly.type
_entity_poly.pdbx_seq_one_letter_code
_entity_poly.pdbx_strand_id
1 'polypeptide(L)'
;MCLSDLDPVTLFLLAQHERWVCVNIITLLREENTVPFMVRYRKEMINYMDADAVRDVLLIYEDLRSLAKKTQSVIQTLKKDGVLTVELETNLRNCRSADELDHVYSPYKKGSKLTKARRAKALGLEEAAGILMEAPHTLDLRTWVKPDTEGLSTVEEVATGIEHILADMISKDPETLTFVKTLCENSYVTIQSAVSKSAVKGQEKPTQSDKNQGAKQSKNNDIDKFSLYFDFTCNVQRIQPHQTLAINRGESLKILTVKVNIPDRVKSDFTRWCINKLLAMIKNAIEDSFKRLILPFLTRGYRTKLTNTAEKESIAMFVRNLRQLDPGYKHGCKLAILSPTSQILHTDVVYLHNSGRQREAEKLRHLLHKYGCSRVVIGNGTACRETESFFSDLISRHYFHPLEVTYCITNEAGASIYSVSPEAVKEMPDMDPNLRSAVSIGRRVQDPLAELVKIDPKHIGIGTYQHDVSASALKAALDGVVQECVSFVGVDINICSEMLMRHVAGLNAGRARSIAEWREQNGPFTNREQLKLVKGMGPKSYQQCAGFIRINPQTFNRYILRSIHWSTVLAKPAVKKGKGKTGVSVSASVNPLDQTCIHPESYHVAQRFLSLVGGSADQIGTPRLVECVQNMVKKSSIEELARTMDTTNETLKLIIDGLTQPPGFDIRQNFGQADFKQGIVSMSDLRVGDVLTGRVDNTALFGAFVDIGVGRAGLIHKSSITLDKLPPTQRRRSLVLGPGERVEVRVLNVDAQRGRIGLDLIRVLH
;
A
#
# COMPACT_ATOMS: atom_id res chain seq x y z
N MET A 1 -27.73 12.99 13.04
CA MET A 1 -26.28 12.88 12.81
C MET A 1 -26.02 13.05 11.32
N CYS A 2 -25.36 14.15 10.95
CA CYS A 2 -24.85 14.39 9.60
C CYS A 2 -23.41 13.91 9.47
N LEU A 3 -22.83 13.96 8.26
CA LEU A 3 -21.42 13.64 8.00
C LEU A 3 -20.41 14.63 8.64
N SER A 4 -20.92 15.66 9.32
CA SER A 4 -20.23 16.52 10.28
C SER A 4 -19.85 15.76 11.55
N ASP A 5 -20.70 14.86 12.02
CA ASP A 5 -20.75 14.39 13.42
C ASP A 5 -19.89 13.13 13.67
N LEU A 6 -18.83 12.96 12.86
CA LEU A 6 -17.72 12.07 13.19
C LEU A 6 -16.84 12.79 14.20
N ASP A 7 -17.08 12.49 15.48
CA ASP A 7 -16.42 13.14 16.61
C ASP A 7 -14.88 13.12 16.50
N PRO A 8 -14.22 14.30 16.45
CA PRO A 8 -12.77 14.38 16.40
C PRO A 8 -12.05 13.85 17.66
N VAL A 9 -12.73 13.72 18.81
CA VAL A 9 -12.15 13.06 20.00
C VAL A 9 -12.00 11.56 19.75
N THR A 10 -13.00 10.93 19.13
CA THR A 10 -12.95 9.52 18.71
C THR A 10 -11.83 9.27 17.69
N LEU A 11 -11.61 10.18 16.72
CA LEU A 11 -10.45 10.05 15.81
C LEU A 11 -9.11 10.25 16.54
N PHE A 12 -9.00 11.25 17.41
CA PHE A 12 -7.81 11.52 18.24
C PHE A 12 -7.40 10.28 19.07
N LEU A 13 -8.37 9.64 19.75
CA LEU A 13 -8.15 8.45 20.56
C LEU A 13 -7.71 7.22 19.76
N LEU A 14 -8.09 7.12 18.48
CA LEU A 14 -7.75 5.99 17.61
C LEU A 14 -6.46 6.20 16.79
N ALA A 15 -6.17 7.44 16.40
CA ALA A 15 -5.02 7.77 15.54
C ALA A 15 -3.74 8.11 16.31
N GLN A 16 -3.81 8.33 17.64
CA GLN A 16 -2.67 8.73 18.49
C GLN A 16 -1.96 10.03 18.04
N HIS A 17 -2.66 10.88 17.27
CA HIS A 17 -2.18 12.17 16.77
C HIS A 17 -3.05 13.30 17.33
N GLU A 18 -2.47 14.49 17.52
CA GLU A 18 -3.12 15.63 18.15
C GLU A 18 -4.44 16.04 17.47
N ARG A 19 -5.44 16.41 18.30
CA ARG A 19 -6.84 16.59 17.85
C ARG A 19 -6.99 17.64 16.74
N TRP A 20 -6.20 18.71 16.78
CA TRP A 20 -6.22 19.76 15.75
C TRP A 20 -5.68 19.26 14.41
N VAL A 21 -4.66 18.40 14.42
CA VAL A 21 -4.08 17.78 13.21
C VAL A 21 -5.10 16.86 12.55
N CYS A 22 -5.79 16.04 13.34
CA CYS A 22 -6.90 15.21 12.89
C CYS A 22 -8.03 16.03 12.24
N VAL A 23 -8.41 17.17 12.83
CA VAL A 23 -9.42 18.09 12.26
C VAL A 23 -8.95 18.73 10.95
N ASN A 24 -7.68 19.15 10.87
CA ASN A 24 -7.10 19.72 9.67
C ASN A 24 -7.03 18.71 8.53
N ILE A 25 -6.57 17.48 8.80
CA ILE A 25 -6.54 16.40 7.79
C ILE A 25 -7.95 16.08 7.30
N ILE A 26 -8.94 15.96 8.18
CA ILE A 26 -10.35 15.75 7.77
C ILE A 26 -10.87 16.91 6.91
N THR A 27 -10.53 18.16 7.25
CA THR A 27 -10.93 19.34 6.49
C THR A 27 -10.30 19.33 5.09
N LEU A 28 -8.99 19.10 5.02
CA LEU A 28 -8.26 18.99 3.75
C LEU A 28 -8.78 17.84 2.88
N LEU A 29 -9.14 16.68 3.46
CA LEU A 29 -9.74 15.56 2.75
C LEU A 29 -11.17 15.88 2.24
N ARG A 30 -11.99 16.58 3.04
CA ARG A 30 -13.33 17.07 2.62
C ARG A 30 -13.25 18.08 1.47
N GLU A 31 -12.17 18.87 1.42
CA GLU A 31 -11.83 19.78 0.31
C GLU A 31 -11.21 19.09 -0.92
N GLU A 32 -11.16 17.75 -0.99
CA GLU A 32 -10.50 16.98 -2.05
C GLU A 32 -8.97 17.24 -2.18
N ASN A 33 -8.27 17.54 -1.08
CA ASN A 33 -6.81 17.55 -1.08
C ASN A 33 -6.25 16.11 -1.05
N THR A 34 -5.31 15.83 -1.93
CA THR A 34 -4.62 14.54 -2.07
C THR A 34 -3.44 14.43 -1.11
N VAL A 35 -3.04 13.20 -0.76
CA VAL A 35 -1.92 12.98 0.18
C VAL A 35 -0.61 13.64 -0.29
N PRO A 36 -0.16 13.51 -1.55
CA PRO A 36 1.07 14.18 -2.00
C PRO A 36 0.97 15.70 -1.93
N PHE A 37 -0.20 16.27 -2.22
CA PHE A 37 -0.43 17.72 -2.13
C PHE A 37 -0.37 18.20 -0.68
N MET A 38 -0.99 17.47 0.26
CA MET A 38 -0.93 17.81 1.68
C MET A 38 0.52 17.76 2.22
N VAL A 39 1.25 16.68 1.91
CA VAL A 39 2.62 16.46 2.40
C VAL A 39 3.66 17.40 1.78
N ARG A 40 3.42 17.91 0.55
CA ARG A 40 4.30 18.92 -0.06
C ARG A 40 3.92 20.36 0.28
N TYR A 41 2.63 20.72 0.21
CA TYR A 41 2.18 22.12 0.21
C TYR A 41 1.35 22.52 1.45
N ARG A 42 1.03 21.59 2.37
CA ARG A 42 0.21 21.87 3.57
C ARG A 42 0.81 21.32 4.89
N LYS A 43 2.12 21.02 4.89
CA LYS A 43 2.88 20.40 5.99
C LYS A 43 2.51 20.90 7.39
N GLU A 44 2.48 22.20 7.60
CA GLU A 44 2.29 22.79 8.94
C GLU A 44 0.89 22.51 9.49
N MET A 45 -0.15 22.52 8.64
CA MET A 45 -1.50 22.14 9.04
C MET A 45 -1.65 20.64 9.36
N ILE A 46 -0.76 19.79 8.84
CA ILE A 46 -0.70 18.35 9.13
C ILE A 46 0.43 18.00 10.13
N ASN A 47 0.92 18.97 10.92
CA ASN A 47 2.02 18.82 11.87
C ASN A 47 3.24 18.03 11.32
N TYR A 48 3.66 18.38 10.10
CA TYR A 48 4.83 17.81 9.41
C TYR A 48 4.76 16.28 9.18
N MET A 49 3.57 15.68 9.27
CA MET A 49 3.35 14.25 8.98
C MET A 49 3.75 13.88 7.55
N ASP A 50 4.32 12.69 7.39
CA ASP A 50 4.64 12.12 6.07
C ASP A 50 3.41 11.44 5.43
N ALA A 51 3.58 10.98 4.19
CA ALA A 51 2.50 10.39 3.41
C ALA A 51 1.95 9.09 4.03
N ASP A 52 2.75 8.34 4.77
CA ASP A 52 2.34 7.08 5.38
C ASP A 52 1.53 7.35 6.67
N ALA A 53 1.95 8.33 7.49
CA ALA A 53 1.17 8.78 8.64
C ALA A 53 -0.18 9.46 8.25
N VAL A 54 -0.20 10.23 7.16
CA VAL A 54 -1.46 10.82 6.64
C VAL A 54 -2.40 9.75 6.07
N ARG A 55 -1.87 8.70 5.43
CA ARG A 55 -2.66 7.53 4.99
C ARG A 55 -3.28 6.79 6.17
N ASP A 56 -2.60 6.67 7.30
CA ASP A 56 -3.13 6.03 8.50
C ASP A 56 -4.34 6.79 9.08
N VAL A 57 -4.29 8.13 9.13
CA VAL A 57 -5.45 8.95 9.51
C VAL A 57 -6.60 8.81 8.51
N LEU A 58 -6.30 8.75 7.21
CA LEU A 58 -7.30 8.55 6.16
C LEU A 58 -8.00 7.18 6.31
N LEU A 59 -7.26 6.09 6.54
CA LEU A 59 -7.83 4.75 6.73
C LEU A 59 -8.80 4.71 7.92
N ILE A 60 -8.39 5.25 9.08
CA ILE A 60 -9.25 5.30 10.27
C ILE A 60 -10.49 6.18 10.02
N TYR A 61 -10.34 7.30 9.30
CA TYR A 61 -11.46 8.15 8.91
C TYR A 61 -12.44 7.44 7.95
N GLU A 62 -11.95 6.66 6.98
CA GLU A 62 -12.79 5.90 6.06
C GLU A 62 -13.51 4.74 6.75
N ASP A 63 -12.86 4.03 7.67
CA ASP A 63 -13.49 2.98 8.49
C ASP A 63 -14.62 3.54 9.35
N LEU A 64 -14.39 4.65 10.08
CA LEU A 64 -15.44 5.30 10.88
C LEU A 64 -16.58 5.84 10.01
N ARG A 65 -16.26 6.39 8.83
CA ARG A 65 -17.26 6.85 7.85
C ARG A 65 -18.06 5.69 7.24
N SER A 66 -17.43 4.54 7.05
CA SER A 66 -18.07 3.30 6.60
C SER A 66 -19.02 2.76 7.67
N LEU A 67 -18.57 2.71 8.93
CA LEU A 67 -19.39 2.35 10.09
C LEU A 67 -20.60 3.28 10.23
N ALA A 68 -20.41 4.60 10.24
CA ALA A 68 -21.50 5.58 10.37
C ALA A 68 -22.56 5.45 9.26
N LYS A 69 -22.13 5.26 8.00
CA LYS A 69 -23.05 4.97 6.87
C LYS A 69 -23.81 3.66 7.06
N LYS A 70 -23.13 2.60 7.51
CA LYS A 70 -23.72 1.28 7.76
C LYS A 70 -24.75 1.35 8.89
N THR A 71 -24.44 2.03 10.00
CA THR A 71 -25.36 2.29 11.11
C THR A 71 -26.59 3.07 10.64
N GLN A 72 -26.41 4.15 9.86
CA GLN A 72 -27.54 4.92 9.32
C GLN A 72 -28.45 4.07 8.41
N SER A 73 -27.87 3.26 7.53
CA SER A 73 -28.61 2.35 6.63
C SER A 73 -29.38 1.26 7.42
N VAL A 74 -28.77 0.71 8.47
CA VAL A 74 -29.43 -0.23 9.39
C VAL A 74 -30.62 0.43 10.11
N ILE A 75 -30.43 1.62 10.69
CA ILE A 75 -31.52 2.37 11.36
C ILE A 75 -32.67 2.66 10.39
N GLN A 76 -32.37 3.10 9.16
CA GLN A 76 -33.38 3.33 8.12
C GLN A 76 -34.12 2.05 7.72
N THR A 77 -33.41 0.92 7.62
CA THR A 77 -34.01 -0.39 7.31
C THR A 77 -34.95 -0.84 8.43
N LEU A 78 -34.50 -0.78 9.69
CA LEU A 78 -35.31 -1.17 10.85
C LEU A 78 -36.54 -0.28 11.06
N LYS A 79 -36.42 1.02 10.75
CA LYS A 79 -37.56 1.96 10.77
C LYS A 79 -38.57 1.64 9.67
N LYS A 80 -38.12 1.23 8.48
CA LYS A 80 -39.02 0.80 7.39
C LYS A 80 -39.68 -0.55 7.66
N ASP A 81 -38.93 -1.49 8.25
CA ASP A 81 -39.43 -2.82 8.61
C ASP A 81 -40.25 -2.82 9.94
N GLY A 82 -40.49 -1.64 10.55
CA GLY A 82 -41.40 -1.47 11.69
C GLY A 82 -40.88 -1.96 13.05
N VAL A 83 -39.58 -2.25 13.17
CA VAL A 83 -38.96 -2.94 14.34
C VAL A 83 -37.95 -2.09 15.12
N LEU A 84 -37.83 -0.80 14.83
CA LEU A 84 -36.91 0.11 15.50
C LEU A 84 -37.50 0.66 16.81
N THR A 85 -36.98 0.24 17.96
CA THR A 85 -37.24 0.86 19.27
C THR A 85 -36.22 1.95 19.59
N VAL A 86 -36.53 2.82 20.55
CA VAL A 86 -35.61 3.89 21.03
C VAL A 86 -34.33 3.29 21.63
N GLU A 87 -34.46 2.21 22.39
CA GLU A 87 -33.34 1.43 22.94
C GLU A 87 -32.46 0.86 21.81
N LEU A 88 -33.07 0.24 20.79
CA LEU A 88 -32.35 -0.32 19.65
C LEU A 88 -31.65 0.77 18.83
N GLU A 89 -32.28 1.92 18.59
CA GLU A 89 -31.64 3.04 17.90
C GLU A 89 -30.43 3.56 18.70
N THR A 90 -30.56 3.68 20.02
CA THR A 90 -29.47 4.11 20.93
C THR A 90 -28.31 3.12 20.91
N ASN A 91 -28.58 1.82 21.03
CA ASN A 91 -27.56 0.77 20.97
C ASN A 91 -26.83 0.74 19.61
N LEU A 92 -27.55 0.93 18.50
CA LEU A 92 -26.96 1.03 17.16
C LEU A 92 -26.08 2.28 16.99
N ARG A 93 -26.47 3.42 17.57
CA ARG A 93 -25.69 4.66 17.58
C ARG A 93 -24.41 4.57 18.41
N ASN A 94 -24.43 3.78 19.48
CA ASN A 94 -23.30 3.59 20.40
C ASN A 94 -22.26 2.56 19.92
N CYS A 95 -22.53 1.80 18.84
CA CYS A 95 -21.60 0.82 18.26
C CYS A 95 -20.32 1.50 17.75
N ARG A 96 -19.16 1.11 18.31
CA ARG A 96 -17.83 1.66 17.96
C ARG A 96 -17.08 0.85 16.90
N SER A 97 -17.62 -0.31 16.51
CA SER A 97 -17.01 -1.20 15.52
C SER A 97 -18.04 -1.88 14.61
N ALA A 98 -17.59 -2.36 13.45
CA ALA A 98 -18.43 -3.08 12.51
C ALA A 98 -18.92 -4.44 13.05
N ASP A 99 -18.17 -5.05 13.98
CA ASP A 99 -18.53 -6.28 14.70
C ASP A 99 -19.58 -6.02 15.80
N GLU A 100 -19.49 -4.89 16.53
CA GLU A 100 -20.55 -4.47 17.47
C GLU A 100 -21.87 -4.19 16.74
N LEU A 101 -21.80 -3.46 15.61
CA LEU A 101 -22.97 -3.22 14.78
C LEU A 101 -23.56 -4.54 14.24
N ASP A 102 -22.73 -5.52 13.90
CA ASP A 102 -23.21 -6.85 13.51
C ASP A 102 -23.87 -7.59 14.68
N HIS A 103 -23.28 -7.55 15.87
CA HIS A 103 -23.81 -8.17 17.10
C HIS A 103 -25.21 -7.63 17.47
N VAL A 104 -25.40 -6.30 17.41
CA VAL A 104 -26.70 -5.66 17.67
C VAL A 104 -27.70 -5.91 16.54
N TYR A 105 -27.28 -5.86 15.26
CA TYR A 105 -28.19 -5.95 14.11
C TYR A 105 -28.53 -7.39 13.66
N SER A 106 -27.67 -8.38 13.89
CA SER A 106 -27.87 -9.75 13.37
C SER A 106 -29.24 -10.39 13.70
N PRO A 107 -29.84 -10.18 14.89
CA PRO A 107 -31.22 -10.61 15.21
C PRO A 107 -32.35 -10.06 14.33
N TYR A 108 -32.06 -9.06 13.49
CA TYR A 108 -33.02 -8.34 12.64
C TYR A 108 -32.75 -8.48 11.14
N LYS A 109 -31.68 -9.18 10.74
CA LYS A 109 -31.40 -9.48 9.32
C LYS A 109 -32.53 -10.32 8.72
N LYS A 110 -32.92 -10.05 7.48
CA LYS A 110 -33.96 -10.82 6.75
C LYS A 110 -33.51 -12.28 6.61
N GLY A 111 -34.41 -13.22 6.92
CA GLY A 111 -34.11 -14.66 7.00
C GLY A 111 -33.49 -15.14 8.32
N SER A 112 -33.20 -14.25 9.28
CA SER A 112 -32.74 -14.65 10.61
C SER A 112 -33.87 -15.29 11.42
N LYS A 113 -33.59 -16.40 12.11
CA LYS A 113 -34.57 -17.02 13.03
C LYS A 113 -34.76 -16.11 14.26
N LEU A 114 -36.00 -16.02 14.76
CA LEU A 114 -36.29 -15.28 15.99
C LEU A 114 -35.42 -15.78 17.16
N THR A 115 -34.62 -14.87 17.73
CA THR A 115 -33.78 -15.18 18.89
C THR A 115 -34.63 -15.60 20.08
N LYS A 116 -34.03 -16.32 21.03
CA LYS A 116 -34.73 -16.75 22.26
C LYS A 116 -35.38 -15.56 22.97
N ALA A 117 -34.64 -14.45 23.12
CA ALA A 117 -35.14 -13.19 23.67
C ALA A 117 -36.32 -12.61 22.88
N ARG A 118 -36.25 -12.54 21.54
CA ARG A 118 -37.36 -12.01 20.72
C ARG A 118 -38.61 -12.88 20.80
N ARG A 119 -38.48 -14.20 21.01
CA ARG A 119 -39.63 -15.08 21.28
C ARG A 119 -40.23 -14.83 22.66
N ALA A 120 -39.41 -14.70 23.71
CA ALA A 120 -39.88 -14.37 25.05
C ALA A 120 -40.55 -12.98 25.14
N LYS A 121 -39.99 -11.95 24.47
CA LYS A 121 -40.62 -10.63 24.35
C LYS A 121 -41.99 -10.72 23.64
N ALA A 122 -42.11 -11.54 22.59
CA ALA A 122 -43.38 -11.77 21.90
C ALA A 122 -44.44 -12.53 22.73
N LEU A 123 -44.03 -13.23 23.80
CA LEU A 123 -44.92 -13.83 24.80
C LEU A 123 -45.33 -12.85 25.94
N GLY A 124 -44.80 -11.62 25.93
CA GLY A 124 -45.08 -10.57 26.91
C GLY A 124 -44.10 -10.50 28.10
N LEU A 125 -43.09 -11.37 28.16
CA LEU A 125 -42.16 -11.46 29.31
C LEU A 125 -41.17 -10.28 29.45
N GLU A 126 -41.33 -9.22 28.67
CA GLU A 126 -40.45 -8.05 28.68
C GLU A 126 -40.62 -7.18 29.94
N GLU A 127 -41.86 -6.98 30.38
CA GLU A 127 -42.19 -6.28 31.63
C GLU A 127 -41.69 -7.07 32.86
N ALA A 128 -41.91 -8.40 32.88
CA ALA A 128 -41.37 -9.28 33.90
C ALA A 128 -39.84 -9.21 34.01
N ALA A 129 -39.14 -9.13 32.88
CA ALA A 129 -37.69 -8.95 32.86
C ALA A 129 -37.25 -7.57 33.39
N GLY A 130 -38.00 -6.50 33.09
CA GLY A 130 -37.76 -5.17 33.64
C GLY A 130 -37.89 -5.14 35.17
N ILE A 131 -39.02 -5.65 35.69
CA ILE A 131 -39.26 -5.76 37.14
C ILE A 131 -38.15 -6.59 37.82
N LEU A 132 -37.68 -7.67 37.19
CA LEU A 132 -36.59 -8.49 37.73
C LEU A 132 -35.21 -7.80 37.71
N MET A 133 -35.02 -6.68 37.00
CA MET A 133 -33.83 -5.85 37.14
C MET A 133 -33.96 -4.82 38.26
N GLU A 134 -35.12 -4.14 38.37
CA GLU A 134 -35.31 -3.01 39.28
C GLU A 134 -35.68 -3.42 40.71
N ALA A 135 -36.56 -4.42 40.87
CA ALA A 135 -37.10 -4.85 42.15
C ALA A 135 -37.17 -6.39 42.24
N PRO A 136 -36.03 -7.11 42.29
CA PRO A 136 -36.02 -8.54 41.97
C PRO A 136 -36.72 -9.45 43.01
N HIS A 137 -37.06 -8.90 44.18
CA HIS A 137 -37.80 -9.57 45.24
C HIS A 137 -39.33 -9.42 45.15
N THR A 138 -39.88 -8.64 44.19
CA THR A 138 -41.32 -8.39 44.09
C THR A 138 -42.04 -9.19 43.00
N LEU A 139 -41.30 -9.95 42.17
CA LEU A 139 -41.86 -10.68 41.03
C LEU A 139 -42.26 -12.12 41.40
N ASP A 140 -43.56 -12.40 41.55
CA ASP A 140 -44.07 -13.78 41.53
C ASP A 140 -44.24 -14.27 40.09
N LEU A 141 -43.32 -15.14 39.65
CA LEU A 141 -43.33 -15.76 38.32
C LEU A 141 -44.61 -16.55 38.02
N ARG A 142 -45.36 -17.01 39.04
CA ARG A 142 -46.63 -17.73 38.85
C ARG A 142 -47.69 -16.88 38.15
N THR A 143 -47.64 -15.56 38.33
CA THR A 143 -48.59 -14.61 37.71
C THR A 143 -48.44 -14.51 36.18
N TRP A 144 -47.35 -15.03 35.63
CA TRP A 144 -47.04 -15.02 34.19
C TRP A 144 -47.29 -16.36 33.49
N VAL A 145 -47.63 -17.41 34.25
CA VAL A 145 -47.88 -18.76 33.72
C VAL A 145 -49.24 -18.80 33.00
N LYS A 146 -49.26 -19.37 31.79
CA LYS A 146 -50.45 -19.60 30.97
C LYS A 146 -50.41 -21.04 30.45
N PRO A 147 -51.12 -21.98 31.11
CA PRO A 147 -50.99 -23.42 30.81
C PRO A 147 -51.11 -23.77 29.33
N ASP A 148 -52.06 -23.15 28.62
CA ASP A 148 -52.36 -23.42 27.21
C ASP A 148 -51.44 -22.71 26.21
N THR A 149 -50.32 -22.10 26.65
CA THR A 149 -49.40 -21.32 25.80
C THR A 149 -47.96 -21.83 25.90
N GLU A 150 -47.48 -22.53 24.87
CA GLU A 150 -46.10 -23.03 24.77
C GLU A 150 -45.06 -21.91 25.03
N GLY A 151 -44.16 -22.12 25.99
CA GLY A 151 -43.21 -21.11 26.44
C GLY A 151 -43.69 -20.25 27.62
N LEU A 152 -44.92 -20.46 28.09
CA LEU A 152 -45.50 -19.93 29.33
C LEU A 152 -46.22 -21.03 30.15
N SER A 153 -46.18 -22.29 29.74
CA SER A 153 -47.00 -23.37 30.33
C SER A 153 -46.56 -23.73 31.75
N THR A 154 -45.32 -23.45 32.13
CA THR A 154 -44.79 -23.67 33.50
C THR A 154 -43.96 -22.49 34.00
N VAL A 155 -43.69 -22.46 35.31
CA VAL A 155 -42.84 -21.45 35.95
C VAL A 155 -41.41 -21.49 35.39
N GLU A 156 -40.92 -22.68 35.05
CA GLU A 156 -39.60 -22.92 34.45
C GLU A 156 -39.53 -22.36 33.03
N GLU A 157 -40.59 -22.47 32.22
CA GLU A 157 -40.65 -21.85 30.90
C GLU A 157 -40.66 -20.33 30.98
N VAL A 158 -41.47 -19.76 31.87
CA VAL A 158 -41.52 -18.32 32.18
C VAL A 158 -40.14 -17.80 32.62
N ALA A 159 -39.51 -18.46 33.60
CA ALA A 159 -38.19 -18.13 34.09
C ALA A 159 -37.14 -18.20 32.97
N THR A 160 -37.15 -19.27 32.19
CA THR A 160 -36.28 -19.48 31.03
C THR A 160 -36.49 -18.38 29.97
N GLY A 161 -37.73 -17.93 29.74
CA GLY A 161 -38.04 -16.81 28.85
C GLY A 161 -37.42 -15.50 29.34
N ILE A 162 -37.60 -15.16 30.61
CA ILE A 162 -37.03 -13.96 31.26
C ILE A 162 -35.50 -14.00 31.25
N GLU A 163 -34.89 -15.15 31.59
CA GLU A 163 -33.43 -15.35 31.52
C GLU A 163 -32.89 -15.04 30.13
N HIS A 164 -33.56 -15.47 29.06
CA HIS A 164 -33.13 -15.20 27.70
C HIS A 164 -33.24 -13.72 27.30
N ILE A 165 -34.19 -12.96 27.86
CA ILE A 165 -34.30 -11.51 27.67
C ILE A 165 -33.15 -10.80 28.38
N LEU A 166 -32.98 -11.08 29.68
CA LEU A 166 -31.90 -10.49 30.48
C LEU A 166 -30.52 -10.80 29.90
N ALA A 167 -30.31 -12.04 29.41
CA ALA A 167 -29.06 -12.43 28.77
C ALA A 167 -28.78 -11.64 27.47
N ASP A 168 -29.82 -11.30 26.70
CA ASP A 168 -29.71 -10.52 25.47
C ASP A 168 -29.43 -9.04 25.77
N MET A 169 -30.04 -8.46 26.81
CA MET A 169 -29.79 -7.11 27.32
C MET A 169 -28.34 -6.96 27.86
N ILE A 170 -27.93 -7.83 28.79
CA ILE A 170 -26.57 -7.85 29.36
C ILE A 170 -25.51 -7.96 28.23
N SER A 171 -25.78 -8.75 27.19
CA SER A 171 -24.83 -8.92 26.07
C SER A 171 -24.66 -7.70 25.15
N LYS A 172 -25.45 -6.63 25.33
CA LYS A 172 -25.49 -5.43 24.47
C LYS A 172 -25.25 -4.13 25.23
N ASP A 173 -25.35 -4.14 26.56
CA ASP A 173 -24.97 -3.03 27.43
C ASP A 173 -23.55 -2.51 27.11
N PRO A 174 -23.38 -1.22 26.76
CA PRO A 174 -22.07 -0.63 26.48
C PRO A 174 -21.07 -0.72 27.65
N GLU A 175 -21.54 -0.67 28.91
CA GLU A 175 -20.65 -0.83 30.07
C GLU A 175 -20.13 -2.27 30.16
N THR A 176 -21.02 -3.26 30.11
CA THR A 176 -20.69 -4.69 30.07
C THR A 176 -19.73 -5.01 28.94
N LEU A 177 -20.02 -4.56 27.71
CA LEU A 177 -19.14 -4.80 26.56
C LEU A 177 -17.77 -4.12 26.72
N THR A 178 -17.69 -2.98 27.40
CA THR A 178 -16.41 -2.32 27.72
C THR A 178 -15.65 -3.10 28.79
N PHE A 179 -16.30 -3.44 29.90
CA PHE A 179 -15.71 -4.16 31.03
C PHE A 179 -15.16 -5.54 30.63
N VAL A 180 -15.91 -6.33 29.85
CA VAL A 180 -15.44 -7.66 29.42
C VAL A 180 -14.26 -7.56 28.44
N LYS A 181 -14.23 -6.54 27.56
CA LYS A 181 -13.04 -6.27 26.73
C LYS A 181 -11.82 -5.99 27.61
N THR A 182 -11.94 -5.14 28.63
CA THR A 182 -10.86 -4.86 29.59
C THR A 182 -10.41 -6.10 30.37
N LEU A 183 -11.33 -7.00 30.75
CA LEU A 183 -10.96 -8.30 31.34
C LEU A 183 -10.16 -9.18 30.35
N CYS A 184 -10.55 -9.20 29.07
CA CYS A 184 -9.85 -9.98 28.05
C CYS A 184 -8.47 -9.41 27.69
N GLU A 185 -8.32 -8.09 27.65
CA GLU A 185 -7.04 -7.42 27.38
C GLU A 185 -6.03 -7.58 28.53
N ASN A 186 -6.52 -7.72 29.77
CA ASN A 186 -5.72 -8.09 30.94
C ASN A 186 -5.58 -9.62 31.14
N SER A 187 -6.01 -10.44 30.18
CA SER A 187 -5.99 -11.91 30.27
C SER A 187 -5.11 -12.56 29.20
N TYR A 188 -4.62 -13.77 29.51
CA TYR A 188 -3.82 -14.58 28.57
C TYR A 188 -4.71 -15.28 27.52
N VAL A 189 -5.37 -14.48 26.67
CA VAL A 189 -6.15 -14.97 25.52
C VAL A 189 -5.21 -15.58 24.49
N THR A 190 -5.50 -16.79 24.03
CA THR A 190 -4.67 -17.49 23.03
C THR A 190 -5.41 -17.74 21.73
N ILE A 191 -4.66 -17.81 20.64
CA ILE A 191 -5.08 -18.38 19.36
C ILE A 191 -4.40 -19.73 19.20
N GLN A 192 -5.16 -20.72 18.75
CA GLN A 192 -4.72 -22.10 18.57
C GLN A 192 -5.08 -22.57 17.16
N SER A 193 -4.16 -23.27 16.49
CA SER A 193 -4.44 -23.97 15.23
C SER A 193 -4.07 -25.45 15.33
N ALA A 194 -4.95 -26.30 14.79
CA ALA A 194 -4.81 -27.75 14.76
C ALA A 194 -5.14 -28.29 13.36
N VAL A 195 -4.57 -29.44 12.98
CA VAL A 195 -4.86 -30.12 11.70
C VAL A 195 -6.36 -30.38 11.56
N SER A 196 -6.94 -30.09 10.39
CA SER A 196 -8.37 -30.28 10.15
C SER A 196 -8.75 -31.76 10.03
N LYS A 197 -9.96 -32.11 10.48
CA LYS A 197 -10.52 -33.47 10.30
C LYS A 197 -10.66 -33.88 8.81
N SER A 198 -10.66 -32.91 7.89
CA SER A 198 -10.64 -33.14 6.44
C SER A 198 -9.23 -33.40 5.89
N ALA A 199 -8.18 -32.81 6.49
CA ALA A 199 -6.80 -33.05 6.10
C ALA A 199 -6.31 -34.43 6.56
N VAL A 200 -6.62 -34.83 7.80
CA VAL A 200 -6.29 -36.18 8.33
C VAL A 200 -6.87 -37.28 7.44
N LYS A 201 -8.17 -37.20 7.11
CA LYS A 201 -8.84 -38.13 6.18
C LYS A 201 -8.28 -38.11 4.74
N GLY A 202 -7.48 -37.10 4.38
CA GLY A 202 -6.75 -37.05 3.10
C GLY A 202 -5.47 -37.88 3.10
N GLN A 203 -4.90 -38.17 4.27
CA GLN A 203 -3.68 -38.97 4.42
C GLN A 203 -3.99 -40.48 4.58
N GLU A 204 -5.15 -40.84 5.14
CA GLU A 204 -5.52 -42.21 5.54
C GLU A 204 -6.04 -43.14 4.41
N LYS A 205 -5.81 -42.84 3.12
CA LYS A 205 -6.24 -43.74 2.01
C LYS A 205 -5.09 -44.29 1.14
N PRO A 206 -4.37 -45.32 1.62
CA PRO A 206 -3.59 -46.22 0.77
C PRO A 206 -4.53 -47.22 0.09
N THR A 207 -5.25 -46.80 -0.95
CA THR A 207 -5.90 -47.72 -1.91
C THR A 207 -5.00 -47.89 -3.13
N GLN A 208 -4.76 -49.13 -3.54
CA GLN A 208 -3.93 -49.45 -4.70
C GLN A 208 -4.58 -49.01 -6.02
N SER A 209 -3.78 -49.03 -7.09
CA SER A 209 -4.12 -48.59 -8.45
C SER A 209 -4.72 -47.17 -8.55
N ASP A 210 -3.86 -46.16 -8.76
CA ASP A 210 -4.11 -45.24 -9.88
C ASP A 210 -2.86 -44.49 -10.37
N LYS A 211 -2.71 -44.33 -11.69
CA LYS A 211 -1.45 -43.92 -12.37
C LYS A 211 -1.22 -42.40 -12.42
N ASN A 212 -1.46 -41.67 -11.33
CA ASN A 212 -1.28 -40.21 -11.26
C ASN A 212 -0.37 -39.78 -10.09
N GLN A 213 0.94 -39.94 -10.26
CA GLN A 213 1.94 -39.65 -9.21
C GLN A 213 2.17 -38.14 -9.00
N GLY A 214 2.31 -37.34 -10.07
CA GLY A 214 2.67 -35.92 -9.97
C GLY A 214 1.65 -35.06 -9.19
N ALA A 215 0.35 -35.31 -9.38
CA ALA A 215 -0.70 -34.58 -8.68
C ALA A 215 -0.77 -34.92 -7.17
N LYS A 216 -0.46 -36.17 -6.78
CA LYS A 216 -0.43 -36.57 -5.36
C LYS A 216 0.77 -35.97 -4.62
N GLN A 217 1.96 -35.93 -5.23
CA GLN A 217 3.13 -35.28 -4.63
C GLN A 217 2.92 -33.78 -4.38
N SER A 218 2.36 -33.04 -5.35
CA SER A 218 2.08 -31.61 -5.16
C SER A 218 1.17 -31.35 -3.96
N LYS A 219 0.17 -32.21 -3.73
CA LYS A 219 -0.84 -32.01 -2.69
C LYS A 219 -0.34 -32.30 -1.28
N ASN A 220 0.58 -33.26 -1.10
CA ASN A 220 1.31 -33.42 0.18
C ASN A 220 2.26 -32.23 0.42
N ASN A 221 3.03 -31.83 -0.60
CA ASN A 221 3.94 -30.68 -0.50
C ASN A 221 3.21 -29.37 -0.12
N ASP A 222 1.91 -29.23 -0.41
CA ASP A 222 1.10 -28.10 0.04
C ASP A 222 0.61 -28.21 1.50
N ILE A 223 0.46 -29.42 2.03
CA ILE A 223 0.11 -29.68 3.44
C ILE A 223 1.34 -29.44 4.34
N ASP A 224 2.50 -29.97 3.96
CA ASP A 224 3.72 -29.90 4.76
C ASP A 224 4.23 -28.46 4.99
N LYS A 225 3.84 -27.50 4.12
CA LYS A 225 4.08 -26.06 4.29
C LYS A 225 3.45 -25.48 5.56
N PHE A 226 2.43 -26.13 6.12
CA PHE A 226 1.72 -25.69 7.34
C PHE A 226 2.12 -26.51 8.58
N SER A 227 3.14 -27.37 8.49
CA SER A 227 3.62 -28.24 9.59
C SER A 227 3.89 -27.48 10.90
N LEU A 228 4.46 -26.28 10.83
CA LEU A 228 4.70 -25.39 11.98
C LEU A 228 3.42 -24.90 12.69
N TYR A 229 2.25 -25.17 12.13
CA TYR A 229 0.93 -24.74 12.61
C TYR A 229 -0.04 -25.91 12.89
N PHE A 230 0.44 -27.16 12.82
CA PHE A 230 -0.35 -28.38 13.06
C PHE A 230 -0.74 -28.60 14.53
N ASP A 231 0.11 -28.13 15.46
CA ASP A 231 -0.21 -27.91 16.87
C ASP A 231 0.51 -26.63 17.31
N PHE A 232 -0.17 -25.49 17.13
CA PHE A 232 0.38 -24.18 17.44
C PHE A 232 -0.56 -23.42 18.38
N THR A 233 -0.02 -22.95 19.50
CA THR A 233 -0.72 -22.10 20.47
C THR A 233 0.11 -20.86 20.74
N CYS A 234 -0.48 -19.67 20.62
CA CYS A 234 0.19 -18.40 20.90
C CYS A 234 -0.75 -17.41 21.60
N ASN A 235 -0.22 -16.53 22.44
CA ASN A 235 -0.98 -15.41 23.00
C ASN A 235 -1.29 -14.38 21.88
N VAL A 236 -2.53 -13.88 21.83
CA VAL A 236 -3.00 -12.97 20.77
C VAL A 236 -2.30 -11.60 20.76
N GLN A 237 -1.62 -11.21 21.84
CA GLN A 237 -0.79 -10.01 21.93
C GLN A 237 0.66 -10.25 21.42
N ARG A 238 1.06 -11.50 21.21
CA ARG A 238 2.45 -11.89 20.83
C ARG A 238 2.56 -12.56 19.46
N ILE A 239 1.47 -13.10 18.91
CA ILE A 239 1.44 -13.68 17.56
C ILE A 239 1.89 -12.65 16.51
N GLN A 240 2.73 -13.08 15.58
CA GLN A 240 3.29 -12.22 14.54
C GLN A 240 2.32 -12.14 13.33
N PRO A 241 2.22 -10.99 12.64
CA PRO A 241 1.38 -10.82 11.44
C PRO A 241 1.47 -11.95 10.41
N HIS A 242 2.68 -12.38 10.06
CA HIS A 242 2.90 -13.47 9.10
C HIS A 242 2.41 -14.84 9.60
N GLN A 243 2.37 -15.08 10.91
CA GLN A 243 1.79 -16.30 11.50
C GLN A 243 0.26 -16.26 11.36
N THR A 244 -0.37 -15.11 11.63
CA THR A 244 -1.81 -14.93 11.42
C THR A 244 -2.22 -15.17 9.97
N LEU A 245 -1.48 -14.62 8.99
CA LEU A 245 -1.77 -14.88 7.57
C LEU A 245 -1.55 -16.35 7.17
N ALA A 246 -0.47 -16.98 7.64
CA ALA A 246 -0.22 -18.40 7.38
C ALA A 246 -1.33 -19.30 7.97
N ILE A 247 -1.79 -19.01 9.19
CA ILE A 247 -2.87 -19.73 9.86
C ILE A 247 -4.22 -19.50 9.15
N ASN A 248 -4.52 -18.26 8.75
CA ASN A 248 -5.72 -17.93 7.95
C ASN A 248 -5.73 -18.65 6.59
N ARG A 249 -4.58 -18.71 5.91
CA ARG A 249 -4.40 -19.46 4.65
C ARG A 249 -4.55 -20.97 4.84
N GLY A 250 -4.01 -21.51 5.93
CA GLY A 250 -4.20 -22.92 6.28
C GLY A 250 -5.67 -23.27 6.56
N GLU A 251 -6.42 -22.35 7.18
CA GLU A 251 -7.87 -22.50 7.42
C GLU A 251 -8.70 -22.39 6.14
N SER A 252 -8.41 -21.41 5.26
CA SER A 252 -9.15 -21.23 4.00
C SER A 252 -8.92 -22.39 3.01
N LEU A 253 -7.72 -22.97 2.99
CA LEU A 253 -7.39 -24.21 2.28
C LEU A 253 -7.94 -25.48 2.95
N LYS A 254 -8.62 -25.36 4.11
CA LYS A 254 -9.17 -26.46 4.93
C LYS A 254 -8.11 -27.44 5.42
N ILE A 255 -6.85 -27.01 5.55
CA ILE A 255 -5.73 -27.77 6.11
C ILE A 255 -5.72 -27.68 7.63
N LEU A 256 -5.98 -26.48 8.16
CA LEU A 256 -6.07 -26.19 9.60
C LEU A 256 -7.52 -25.95 10.04
N THR A 257 -7.73 -25.96 11.35
CA THR A 257 -8.88 -25.39 12.04
C THR A 257 -8.38 -24.48 13.16
N VAL A 258 -8.98 -23.29 13.32
CA VAL A 258 -8.44 -22.23 14.18
C VAL A 258 -9.46 -21.86 15.25
N LYS A 259 -8.99 -21.60 16.48
CA LYS A 259 -9.81 -21.16 17.61
C LYS A 259 -9.13 -20.03 18.37
N VAL A 260 -9.93 -19.13 18.93
CA VAL A 260 -9.47 -18.22 20.00
C VAL A 260 -10.02 -18.75 21.31
N ASN A 261 -9.14 -18.99 22.28
CA ASN A 261 -9.48 -19.45 23.61
C ASN A 261 -9.41 -18.28 24.61
N ILE A 262 -10.52 -18.00 25.29
CA ILE A 262 -10.63 -16.95 26.32
C ILE A 262 -10.68 -17.66 27.68
N PRO A 263 -9.75 -17.41 28.62
CA PRO A 263 -9.69 -18.17 29.87
C PRO A 263 -10.97 -18.09 30.72
N ASP A 264 -11.33 -19.19 31.39
CA ASP A 264 -12.50 -19.25 32.30
C ASP A 264 -12.45 -18.24 33.46
N ARG A 265 -11.27 -17.70 33.77
CA ARG A 265 -11.14 -16.56 34.69
C ARG A 265 -11.92 -15.33 34.19
N VAL A 266 -11.92 -15.05 32.88
CA VAL A 266 -12.70 -13.94 32.30
C VAL A 266 -14.19 -14.14 32.58
N LYS A 267 -14.72 -15.35 32.36
CA LYS A 267 -16.11 -15.69 32.72
C LYS A 267 -16.35 -15.48 34.21
N SER A 268 -15.44 -15.99 35.05
CA SER A 268 -15.57 -15.97 36.51
C SER A 268 -15.57 -14.55 37.10
N ASP A 269 -14.65 -13.71 36.62
CA ASP A 269 -14.54 -12.31 37.06
C ASP A 269 -15.65 -11.43 36.46
N PHE A 270 -16.12 -11.73 35.23
CA PHE A 270 -17.35 -11.15 34.65
C PHE A 270 -18.61 -11.52 35.45
N THR A 271 -18.81 -12.79 35.76
CA THR A 271 -19.97 -13.25 36.55
C THR A 271 -19.96 -12.63 37.95
N ARG A 272 -18.79 -12.47 38.59
CA ARG A 272 -18.68 -11.78 39.88
C ARG A 272 -19.03 -10.29 39.77
N TRP A 273 -18.54 -9.58 38.75
CA TRP A 273 -18.90 -8.17 38.52
C TRP A 273 -20.41 -8.00 38.28
N CYS A 274 -21.03 -8.88 37.49
CA CYS A 274 -22.48 -8.87 37.28
C CYS A 274 -23.25 -9.13 38.58
N ILE A 275 -22.87 -10.11 39.39
CA ILE A 275 -23.55 -10.43 40.67
C ILE A 275 -23.38 -9.28 41.70
N ASN A 276 -22.31 -8.49 41.60
CA ASN A 276 -22.13 -7.29 42.41
C ASN A 276 -22.96 -6.08 41.90
N LYS A 277 -23.48 -6.13 40.67
CA LYS A 277 -24.28 -5.06 40.02
C LYS A 277 -25.78 -5.43 39.87
N LEU A 278 -26.11 -6.72 39.90
CA LEU A 278 -27.43 -7.31 39.66
C LEU A 278 -27.64 -8.47 40.66
N LEU A 279 -28.83 -8.58 41.26
CA LEU A 279 -29.05 -9.57 42.33
C LEU A 279 -28.86 -11.03 41.88
N ALA A 280 -28.45 -11.88 42.82
CA ALA A 280 -27.99 -13.25 42.58
C ALA A 280 -28.99 -14.17 41.85
N MET A 281 -30.29 -13.83 41.86
CA MET A 281 -31.35 -14.53 41.10
C MET A 281 -31.11 -14.54 39.58
N ILE A 282 -30.30 -13.61 39.04
CA ILE A 282 -30.06 -13.46 37.59
C ILE A 282 -28.84 -14.29 37.11
N LYS A 283 -28.21 -15.10 37.99
CA LYS A 283 -26.96 -15.84 37.70
C LYS A 283 -27.00 -16.69 36.41
N ASN A 284 -28.12 -17.36 36.12
CA ASN A 284 -28.26 -18.18 34.91
C ASN A 284 -28.21 -17.33 33.63
N ALA A 285 -28.91 -16.19 33.60
CA ALA A 285 -28.89 -15.25 32.48
C ALA A 285 -27.50 -14.63 32.27
N ILE A 286 -26.74 -14.40 33.36
CA ILE A 286 -25.34 -13.95 33.31
C ILE A 286 -24.44 -15.05 32.71
N GLU A 287 -24.68 -16.32 33.02
CA GLU A 287 -23.96 -17.45 32.42
C GLU A 287 -24.31 -17.66 30.94
N ASP A 288 -25.58 -17.55 30.55
CA ASP A 288 -26.03 -17.67 29.17
C ASP A 288 -25.58 -16.47 28.32
N SER A 289 -25.62 -15.23 28.83
CA SER A 289 -25.10 -14.06 28.12
C SER A 289 -23.62 -14.22 27.79
N PHE A 290 -22.82 -14.70 28.75
CA PHE A 290 -21.41 -14.96 28.50
C PHE A 290 -21.21 -16.08 27.47
N LYS A 291 -21.77 -17.27 27.71
CA LYS A 291 -21.54 -18.46 26.87
C LYS A 291 -22.09 -18.32 25.45
N ARG A 292 -23.31 -17.78 25.30
CA ARG A 292 -24.09 -17.82 24.05
C ARG A 292 -23.92 -16.57 23.18
N LEU A 293 -23.60 -15.42 23.77
CA LEU A 293 -23.62 -14.13 23.08
C LEU A 293 -22.26 -13.42 23.13
N ILE A 294 -21.71 -13.19 24.33
CA ILE A 294 -20.48 -12.42 24.51
C ILE A 294 -19.24 -13.20 24.04
N LEU A 295 -19.08 -14.48 24.43
CA LEU A 295 -17.94 -15.30 24.03
C LEU A 295 -17.82 -15.46 22.49
N PRO A 296 -18.88 -15.82 21.74
CA PRO A 296 -18.81 -15.87 20.26
C PRO A 296 -18.51 -14.51 19.61
N PHE A 297 -19.00 -13.41 20.19
CA PHE A 297 -18.68 -12.05 19.75
C PHE A 297 -17.20 -11.72 19.94
N LEU A 298 -16.64 -11.97 21.13
CA LEU A 298 -15.22 -11.75 21.43
C LEU A 298 -14.30 -12.63 20.56
N THR A 299 -14.61 -13.93 20.45
CA THR A 299 -13.86 -14.87 19.60
C THR A 299 -13.81 -14.37 18.15
N ARG A 300 -14.93 -13.86 17.62
CA ARG A 300 -14.95 -13.24 16.28
C ARG A 300 -14.10 -11.97 16.23
N GLY A 301 -14.32 -11.04 17.15
CA GLY A 301 -13.60 -9.76 17.21
C GLY A 301 -12.08 -9.93 17.33
N TYR A 302 -11.60 -10.97 18.03
CA TYR A 302 -10.18 -11.33 18.04
C TYR A 302 -9.68 -11.85 16.68
N ARG A 303 -10.44 -12.70 15.97
CA ARG A 303 -10.09 -13.13 14.61
C ARG A 303 -10.09 -11.95 13.62
N THR A 304 -11.05 -11.02 13.73
CA THR A 304 -11.10 -9.77 12.96
C THR A 304 -9.87 -8.89 13.26
N LYS A 305 -9.65 -8.53 14.53
CA LYS A 305 -8.54 -7.65 14.98
C LYS A 305 -7.18 -8.19 14.54
N LEU A 306 -6.92 -9.48 14.78
CA LEU A 306 -5.67 -10.14 14.35
C LEU A 306 -5.50 -10.12 12.83
N THR A 307 -6.56 -10.39 12.06
CA THR A 307 -6.49 -10.39 10.60
C THR A 307 -6.24 -8.99 10.06
N ASN A 308 -6.98 -7.98 10.51
CA ASN A 308 -6.82 -6.59 10.07
C ASN A 308 -5.41 -6.05 10.39
N THR A 309 -4.88 -6.32 11.60
CA THR A 309 -3.49 -5.98 11.94
C THR A 309 -2.48 -6.71 11.05
N ALA A 310 -2.72 -7.98 10.73
CA ALA A 310 -1.84 -8.78 9.90
C ALA A 310 -1.82 -8.35 8.42
N GLU A 311 -2.99 -7.99 7.88
CA GLU A 311 -3.12 -7.38 6.56
C GLU A 311 -2.44 -6.01 6.51
N LYS A 312 -2.71 -5.11 7.48
CA LYS A 312 -2.12 -3.76 7.51
C LYS A 312 -0.59 -3.81 7.49
N GLU A 313 0.02 -4.58 8.38
CA GLU A 313 1.49 -4.68 8.45
C GLU A 313 2.07 -5.29 7.16
N SER A 314 1.41 -6.30 6.60
CA SER A 314 1.85 -6.93 5.34
C SER A 314 1.72 -5.97 4.16
N ILE A 315 0.64 -5.20 4.07
CA ILE A 315 0.46 -4.14 3.07
C ILE A 315 1.51 -3.04 3.25
N ALA A 316 1.86 -2.65 4.48
CA ALA A 316 2.94 -1.70 4.75
C ALA A 316 4.32 -2.23 4.29
N MET A 317 4.60 -3.53 4.48
CA MET A 317 5.78 -4.19 3.91
C MET A 317 5.75 -4.18 2.38
N PHE A 318 4.61 -4.51 1.77
CA PHE A 318 4.42 -4.52 0.32
C PHE A 318 4.57 -3.12 -0.30
N VAL A 319 4.13 -2.08 0.41
CA VAL A 319 4.34 -0.66 0.07
C VAL A 319 5.83 -0.28 0.08
N ARG A 320 6.59 -0.71 1.11
CA ARG A 320 8.04 -0.49 1.18
C ARG A 320 8.78 -1.22 0.06
N ASN A 321 8.42 -2.48 -0.19
CA ASN A 321 9.01 -3.29 -1.25
C ASN A 321 8.61 -2.77 -2.65
N LEU A 322 7.39 -2.26 -2.87
CA LEU A 322 6.95 -1.71 -4.18
C LEU A 322 7.88 -0.62 -4.72
N ARG A 323 8.48 0.17 -3.82
CA ARG A 323 9.46 1.20 -4.18
C ARG A 323 10.76 0.60 -4.80
N GLN A 324 10.94 -0.75 -4.89
CA GLN A 324 12.26 -1.44 -4.98
C GLN A 324 12.36 -2.85 -5.69
N LEU A 325 11.37 -3.40 -6.42
CA LEU A 325 11.20 -4.88 -6.69
C LEU A 325 12.04 -5.61 -7.78
N ASP A 326 12.00 -6.97 -7.74
CA ASP A 326 11.97 -7.99 -8.87
C ASP A 326 11.54 -9.41 -8.31
N PRO A 327 10.90 -10.39 -9.05
CA PRO A 327 11.56 -11.34 -10.00
C PRO A 327 10.74 -11.99 -11.19
N GLY A 328 11.38 -12.29 -12.34
CA GLY A 328 11.04 -13.36 -13.33
C GLY A 328 9.76 -13.26 -14.22
N TYR A 329 9.41 -14.15 -15.19
CA TYR A 329 10.08 -15.16 -16.08
C TYR A 329 9.06 -15.53 -17.25
N LYS A 330 9.15 -16.44 -18.26
CA LYS A 330 9.90 -17.71 -18.57
C LYS A 330 9.92 -18.15 -20.08
N HIS A 331 10.84 -17.71 -20.96
CA HIS A 331 11.19 -18.36 -22.27
C HIS A 331 12.57 -17.85 -22.80
N GLY A 332 13.31 -18.65 -23.60
CA GLY A 332 14.70 -18.37 -24.04
C GLY A 332 14.96 -16.98 -24.64
N CYS A 333 16.18 -16.45 -24.46
CA CYS A 333 16.55 -15.02 -24.40
C CYS A 333 16.02 -14.14 -25.56
N LYS A 334 15.26 -13.10 -25.22
CA LYS A 334 14.79 -12.06 -26.17
C LYS A 334 15.70 -10.86 -26.06
N LEU A 335 16.03 -10.28 -27.21
CA LEU A 335 16.87 -9.10 -27.35
C LEU A 335 16.00 -7.91 -27.78
N ALA A 336 16.18 -6.77 -27.13
CA ALA A 336 15.68 -5.49 -27.58
C ALA A 336 16.83 -4.48 -27.52
N ILE A 337 17.04 -3.71 -28.58
CA ILE A 337 18.04 -2.64 -28.65
C ILE A 337 17.27 -1.33 -28.65
N LEU A 338 17.57 -0.46 -27.68
CA LEU A 338 16.86 0.79 -27.44
C LEU A 338 17.78 1.99 -27.66
N SER A 339 17.23 3.07 -28.20
CA SER A 339 17.91 4.37 -28.19
C SER A 339 18.00 4.94 -26.76
N PRO A 340 18.85 5.95 -26.50
CA PRO A 340 18.82 6.75 -25.28
C PRO A 340 17.48 7.47 -25.01
N THR A 341 16.53 7.42 -25.94
CA THR A 341 15.18 7.99 -25.87
C THR A 341 14.07 6.92 -25.86
N SER A 342 14.41 5.68 -25.47
CA SER A 342 13.49 4.53 -25.34
C SER A 342 12.76 4.12 -26.63
N GLN A 343 13.24 4.59 -27.79
CA GLN A 343 12.79 4.13 -29.11
C GLN A 343 13.40 2.77 -29.41
N ILE A 344 12.62 1.88 -30.01
CA ILE A 344 13.04 0.52 -30.34
C ILE A 344 13.81 0.58 -31.66
N LEU A 345 15.10 0.21 -31.63
CA LEU A 345 15.99 0.20 -32.79
C LEU A 345 16.06 -1.18 -33.45
N HIS A 346 15.95 -2.24 -32.65
CA HIS A 346 15.96 -3.62 -33.11
C HIS A 346 15.36 -4.57 -32.06
N THR A 347 14.82 -5.71 -32.50
CA THR A 347 14.34 -6.80 -31.63
C THR A 347 14.64 -8.15 -32.27
N ASP A 348 15.10 -9.12 -31.48
CA ASP A 348 15.58 -10.42 -31.96
C ASP A 348 15.45 -11.51 -30.87
N VAL A 349 15.73 -12.77 -31.19
CA VAL A 349 15.85 -13.88 -30.24
C VAL A 349 17.26 -14.48 -30.38
N VAL A 350 17.89 -14.80 -29.25
CA VAL A 350 19.26 -15.36 -29.21
C VAL A 350 19.35 -16.59 -28.30
N TYR A 351 20.12 -17.59 -28.73
CA TYR A 351 20.13 -18.94 -28.15
C TYR A 351 21.46 -19.25 -27.44
N LEU A 352 21.79 -18.42 -26.45
CA LEU A 352 23.09 -18.32 -25.78
C LEU A 352 23.58 -19.59 -25.04
N HIS A 353 22.66 -20.53 -24.81
CA HIS A 353 22.85 -21.71 -23.94
C HIS A 353 22.87 -23.04 -24.72
N ASN A 354 22.85 -22.97 -26.06
CA ASN A 354 22.91 -24.12 -26.96
C ASN A 354 24.30 -24.25 -27.62
N SER A 355 24.53 -25.35 -28.35
CA SER A 355 25.78 -25.64 -29.10
C SER A 355 26.17 -24.56 -30.14
N GLY A 356 25.26 -23.67 -30.53
CA GLY A 356 25.53 -22.55 -31.43
C GLY A 356 26.21 -21.32 -30.78
N ARG A 357 26.63 -21.40 -29.51
CA ARG A 357 27.09 -20.28 -28.65
C ARG A 357 28.03 -19.27 -29.32
N GLN A 358 28.99 -19.72 -30.14
CA GLN A 358 29.93 -18.84 -30.84
C GLN A 358 29.25 -17.97 -31.93
N ARG A 359 28.28 -18.54 -32.68
CA ARG A 359 27.51 -17.82 -33.70
C ARG A 359 26.65 -16.72 -33.07
N GLU A 360 26.08 -17.01 -31.90
CA GLU A 360 25.29 -16.04 -31.14
C GLU A 360 26.16 -14.92 -30.55
N ALA A 361 27.39 -15.22 -30.12
CA ALA A 361 28.36 -14.20 -29.71
C ALA A 361 28.71 -13.24 -30.85
N GLU A 362 28.95 -13.76 -32.06
CA GLU A 362 29.28 -12.93 -33.23
C GLU A 362 28.08 -12.12 -33.74
N LYS A 363 26.87 -12.73 -33.72
CA LYS A 363 25.59 -12.03 -33.96
C LYS A 363 25.41 -10.85 -33.00
N LEU A 364 25.65 -11.06 -31.70
CA LEU A 364 25.60 -10.00 -30.69
C LEU A 364 26.68 -8.93 -30.93
N ARG A 365 27.93 -9.32 -31.22
CA ARG A 365 29.01 -8.36 -31.53
C ARG A 365 28.66 -7.47 -32.71
N HIS A 366 28.12 -8.03 -33.79
CA HIS A 366 27.64 -7.24 -34.94
C HIS A 366 26.55 -6.25 -34.53
N LEU A 367 25.55 -6.69 -33.76
CA LEU A 367 24.44 -5.85 -33.32
C LEU A 367 24.89 -4.73 -32.37
N LEU A 368 25.77 -5.02 -31.41
CA LEU A 368 26.29 -4.02 -30.47
C LEU A 368 27.10 -2.95 -31.21
N HIS A 369 27.97 -3.32 -32.15
CA HIS A 369 28.69 -2.36 -33.01
C HIS A 369 27.74 -1.54 -33.88
N LYS A 370 26.79 -2.18 -34.57
CA LYS A 370 25.85 -1.53 -35.50
C LYS A 370 25.04 -0.41 -34.86
N TYR A 371 24.71 -0.54 -33.58
CA TYR A 371 23.90 0.44 -32.83
C TYR A 371 24.69 1.20 -31.74
N GLY A 372 26.02 1.04 -31.68
CA GLY A 372 26.89 1.73 -30.70
C GLY A 372 26.58 1.39 -29.23
N CYS A 373 26.15 0.17 -28.94
CA CYS A 373 25.61 -0.20 -27.63
C CYS A 373 26.69 -0.69 -26.66
N SER A 374 26.95 0.09 -25.61
CA SER A 374 27.92 -0.19 -24.53
C SER A 374 27.30 -0.68 -23.21
N ARG A 375 25.97 -0.75 -23.11
CA ARG A 375 25.25 -1.14 -21.88
C ARG A 375 24.27 -2.27 -22.15
N VAL A 376 24.57 -3.45 -21.60
CA VAL A 376 23.69 -4.62 -21.64
C VAL A 376 22.81 -4.63 -20.39
N VAL A 377 21.54 -4.99 -20.56
CA VAL A 377 20.56 -5.13 -19.48
C VAL A 377 20.05 -6.56 -19.48
N ILE A 378 20.15 -7.24 -18.33
CA ILE A 378 19.75 -8.64 -18.15
C ILE A 378 18.60 -8.66 -17.12
N GLY A 379 17.46 -9.28 -17.45
CA GLY A 379 16.40 -9.52 -16.47
C GLY A 379 16.82 -10.58 -15.45
N ASN A 380 16.37 -10.49 -14.18
CA ASN A 380 16.82 -11.44 -13.15
C ASN A 380 16.19 -12.85 -13.24
N GLY A 381 15.31 -13.11 -14.21
CA GLY A 381 14.64 -14.39 -14.43
C GLY A 381 15.59 -15.56 -14.68
N THR A 382 15.09 -16.80 -14.68
CA THR A 382 16.00 -17.96 -14.83
C THR A 382 16.73 -17.94 -16.18
N ALA A 383 17.93 -18.53 -16.23
CA ALA A 383 18.96 -18.26 -17.23
C ALA A 383 19.64 -16.88 -17.13
N CYS A 384 19.32 -16.04 -16.13
CA CYS A 384 20.07 -14.81 -15.84
C CYS A 384 21.55 -15.10 -15.54
N ARG A 385 21.87 -16.10 -14.71
CA ARG A 385 23.25 -16.48 -14.35
C ARG A 385 24.03 -17.00 -15.55
N GLU A 386 23.39 -17.82 -16.38
CA GLU A 386 23.99 -18.38 -17.59
C GLU A 386 24.21 -17.29 -18.66
N THR A 387 23.35 -16.26 -18.68
CA THR A 387 23.45 -15.08 -19.56
C THR A 387 24.48 -14.07 -19.04
N GLU A 388 24.51 -13.82 -17.74
CA GLU A 388 25.53 -13.04 -17.02
C GLU A 388 26.92 -13.66 -17.24
N SER A 389 27.04 -14.98 -17.05
CA SER A 389 28.28 -15.72 -17.29
C SER A 389 28.75 -15.61 -18.74
N PHE A 390 27.83 -15.70 -19.70
CA PHE A 390 28.16 -15.53 -21.11
C PHE A 390 28.62 -14.10 -21.45
N PHE A 391 27.91 -13.07 -20.99
CA PHE A 391 28.31 -11.68 -21.24
C PHE A 391 29.61 -11.33 -20.51
N SER A 392 29.78 -11.76 -19.27
CA SER A 392 31.02 -11.53 -18.50
C SER A 392 32.22 -12.19 -19.17
N ASP A 393 32.12 -13.43 -19.65
CA ASP A 393 33.21 -14.12 -20.35
C ASP A 393 33.63 -13.36 -21.63
N LEU A 394 32.67 -12.86 -22.41
CA LEU A 394 32.96 -12.05 -23.60
C LEU A 394 33.54 -10.66 -23.25
N ILE A 395 33.09 -10.02 -22.17
CA ILE A 395 33.60 -8.73 -21.69
C ILE A 395 35.03 -8.87 -21.17
N SER A 396 35.31 -9.86 -20.31
CA SER A 396 36.65 -10.12 -19.77
C SER A 396 37.68 -10.53 -20.83
N ARG A 397 37.23 -11.04 -21.99
CA ARG A 397 38.06 -11.32 -23.17
C ARG A 397 38.17 -10.14 -24.15
N HIS A 398 37.64 -8.97 -23.80
CA HIS A 398 37.55 -7.78 -24.66
C HIS A 398 36.88 -8.02 -26.04
N TYR A 399 36.00 -9.02 -26.14
CA TYR A 399 35.44 -9.49 -27.42
C TYR A 399 34.66 -8.41 -28.19
N PHE A 400 34.13 -7.41 -27.48
CA PHE A 400 33.38 -6.29 -28.06
C PHE A 400 34.23 -5.08 -28.47
N HIS A 401 35.56 -5.12 -28.34
CA HIS A 401 36.44 -4.01 -28.73
C HIS A 401 36.17 -3.52 -30.16
N PRO A 402 36.11 -2.20 -30.42
CA PRO A 402 36.46 -1.08 -29.51
C PRO A 402 35.36 -0.60 -28.54
N LEU A 403 34.20 -1.28 -28.42
CA LEU A 403 33.19 -0.90 -27.44
C LEU A 403 33.54 -1.41 -26.04
N GLU A 404 33.58 -0.50 -25.06
CA GLU A 404 33.59 -0.84 -23.64
C GLU A 404 32.19 -1.26 -23.21
N VAL A 405 31.91 -2.56 -23.32
CA VAL A 405 30.61 -3.14 -22.93
C VAL A 405 30.59 -3.48 -21.44
N THR A 406 29.56 -3.03 -20.75
CA THR A 406 29.24 -3.40 -19.36
C THR A 406 27.82 -3.94 -19.26
N TYR A 407 27.51 -4.68 -18.20
CA TYR A 407 26.17 -5.25 -18.01
C TYR A 407 25.60 -4.97 -16.62
N CYS A 408 24.28 -4.86 -16.50
CA CYS A 408 23.59 -4.84 -15.21
C CYS A 408 22.43 -5.86 -15.20
N ILE A 409 22.02 -6.27 -13.99
CA ILE A 409 20.83 -7.09 -13.77
C ILE A 409 19.70 -6.15 -13.31
N THR A 410 18.47 -6.36 -13.79
CA THR A 410 17.34 -5.47 -13.52
C THR A 410 16.00 -6.20 -13.42
N ASN A 411 14.97 -5.45 -13.01
CA ASN A 411 13.61 -5.93 -12.79
C ASN A 411 12.96 -6.49 -14.07
N GLU A 412 12.56 -7.77 -14.07
CA GLU A 412 11.65 -8.35 -15.09
C GLU A 412 10.25 -8.74 -14.55
N ALA A 413 10.01 -8.67 -13.25
CA ALA A 413 8.71 -8.91 -12.63
C ALA A 413 7.60 -8.12 -13.32
N GLY A 414 6.50 -8.80 -13.62
CA GLY A 414 5.37 -8.23 -14.34
C GLY A 414 5.67 -7.80 -15.79
N ALA A 415 6.89 -7.96 -16.33
CA ALA A 415 7.16 -7.66 -17.75
C ALA A 415 6.37 -8.59 -18.69
N SER A 416 6.24 -9.86 -18.29
CA SER A 416 5.39 -10.87 -18.92
C SER A 416 3.88 -10.59 -18.79
N ILE A 417 3.47 -9.78 -17.81
CA ILE A 417 2.08 -9.37 -17.59
C ILE A 417 1.80 -8.06 -18.34
N TYR A 418 2.78 -7.15 -18.38
CA TYR A 418 2.77 -5.96 -19.22
C TYR A 418 2.65 -6.34 -20.70
N SER A 419 3.45 -7.27 -21.21
CA SER A 419 3.52 -7.56 -22.65
C SER A 419 2.25 -8.16 -23.28
N VAL A 420 1.34 -8.69 -22.46
CA VAL A 420 0.00 -9.14 -22.87
C VAL A 420 -1.11 -8.14 -22.51
N SER A 421 -0.76 -6.97 -21.95
CA SER A 421 -1.73 -5.94 -21.55
C SER A 421 -2.23 -5.12 -22.76
N PRO A 422 -3.45 -4.54 -22.67
CA PRO A 422 -3.96 -3.61 -23.68
C PRO A 422 -3.02 -2.42 -23.92
N GLU A 423 -2.35 -1.93 -22.88
CA GLU A 423 -1.33 -0.89 -22.95
C GLU A 423 -0.12 -1.30 -23.83
N ALA A 424 0.45 -2.49 -23.64
CA ALA A 424 1.59 -2.94 -24.45
C ALA A 424 1.19 -3.30 -25.88
N VAL A 425 -0.05 -3.77 -26.10
CA VAL A 425 -0.63 -3.92 -27.45
C VAL A 425 -0.82 -2.55 -28.10
N LYS A 426 -1.22 -1.50 -27.37
CA LYS A 426 -1.33 -0.13 -27.88
C LYS A 426 0.03 0.50 -28.19
N GLU A 427 1.06 0.23 -27.39
CA GLU A 427 2.43 0.73 -27.64
C GLU A 427 3.16 -0.04 -28.76
N MET A 428 2.90 -1.34 -28.93
CA MET A 428 3.66 -2.24 -29.80
C MET A 428 2.73 -3.28 -30.47
N PRO A 429 1.82 -2.88 -31.39
CA PRO A 429 0.75 -3.76 -31.88
C PRO A 429 1.27 -5.06 -32.50
N ASP A 430 2.17 -4.96 -33.46
CA ASP A 430 2.63 -6.09 -34.30
C ASP A 430 3.80 -6.89 -33.69
N MET A 431 4.13 -6.63 -32.42
CA MET A 431 5.25 -7.25 -31.72
C MET A 431 4.82 -8.47 -30.90
N ASP A 432 5.58 -9.57 -30.98
CA ASP A 432 5.41 -10.73 -30.10
C ASP A 432 5.53 -10.35 -28.61
N PRO A 433 4.65 -10.84 -27.71
CA PRO A 433 4.69 -10.49 -26.30
C PRO A 433 6.05 -10.73 -25.62
N ASN A 434 6.81 -11.76 -25.98
CA ASN A 434 8.13 -11.98 -25.38
C ASN A 434 9.12 -10.86 -25.75
N LEU A 435 9.04 -10.32 -26.98
CA LEU A 435 9.86 -9.18 -27.41
C LEU A 435 9.42 -7.89 -26.70
N ARG A 436 8.11 -7.68 -26.50
CA ARG A 436 7.59 -6.57 -25.67
C ARG A 436 8.11 -6.65 -24.23
N SER A 437 8.26 -7.85 -23.65
CA SER A 437 8.87 -8.03 -22.33
C SER A 437 10.33 -7.54 -22.31
N ALA A 438 11.14 -7.87 -23.32
CA ALA A 438 12.53 -7.41 -23.42
C ALA A 438 12.64 -5.88 -23.60
N VAL A 439 11.72 -5.27 -24.35
CA VAL A 439 11.60 -3.81 -24.44
C VAL A 439 11.31 -3.19 -23.07
N SER A 440 10.41 -3.79 -22.28
CA SER A 440 10.11 -3.32 -20.91
C SER A 440 11.31 -3.43 -19.99
N ILE A 441 12.02 -4.57 -19.99
CA ILE A 441 13.24 -4.79 -19.20
C ILE A 441 14.30 -3.72 -19.51
N GLY A 442 14.57 -3.44 -20.79
CA GLY A 442 15.50 -2.38 -21.19
C GLY A 442 15.06 -0.98 -20.77
N ARG A 443 13.75 -0.67 -20.87
CA ARG A 443 13.19 0.63 -20.48
C ARG A 443 13.23 0.87 -18.98
N ARG A 444 13.11 -0.16 -18.14
CA ARG A 444 13.20 -0.03 -16.67
C ARG A 444 14.55 0.49 -16.19
N VAL A 445 15.64 0.24 -16.91
CA VAL A 445 16.97 0.83 -16.61
C VAL A 445 17.10 2.27 -17.11
N GLN A 446 16.30 2.67 -18.10
CA GLN A 446 16.27 4.04 -18.61
C GLN A 446 15.42 4.97 -17.75
N ASP A 447 14.20 4.53 -17.39
CA ASP A 447 13.37 5.16 -16.37
C ASP A 447 12.51 4.08 -15.67
N PRO A 448 12.87 3.66 -14.43
CA PRO A 448 12.12 2.64 -13.70
C PRO A 448 10.67 3.02 -13.44
N LEU A 449 10.40 4.31 -13.19
CA LEU A 449 9.08 4.80 -12.81
C LEU A 449 8.14 4.82 -14.01
N ALA A 450 8.59 5.41 -15.13
CA ALA A 450 7.78 5.56 -16.35
C ALA A 450 7.39 4.21 -16.99
N GLU A 451 8.16 3.15 -16.74
CA GLU A 451 7.85 1.80 -17.23
C GLU A 451 7.11 0.94 -16.17
N LEU A 452 7.45 1.00 -14.87
CA LEU A 452 6.75 0.21 -13.85
C LEU A 452 5.30 0.67 -13.60
N VAL A 453 4.96 1.95 -13.80
CA VAL A 453 3.55 2.41 -13.72
C VAL A 453 2.63 1.81 -14.80
N LYS A 454 3.18 1.07 -15.78
CA LYS A 454 2.39 0.39 -16.80
C LYS A 454 1.81 -0.96 -16.33
N ILE A 455 2.11 -1.38 -15.10
CA ILE A 455 1.74 -2.68 -14.54
C ILE A 455 0.81 -2.44 -13.35
N ASP A 456 -0.29 -3.20 -13.25
CA ASP A 456 -1.14 -3.17 -12.04
C ASP A 456 -0.28 -3.61 -10.84
N PRO A 457 -0.10 -2.78 -9.79
CA PRO A 457 0.90 -3.03 -8.75
C PRO A 457 0.82 -4.39 -8.04
N LYS A 458 -0.36 -5.03 -8.01
CA LYS A 458 -0.55 -6.39 -7.47
C LYS A 458 0.24 -7.48 -8.22
N HIS A 459 0.76 -7.17 -9.41
CA HIS A 459 1.46 -8.10 -10.30
C HIS A 459 2.99 -7.97 -10.29
N ILE A 460 3.56 -7.02 -9.54
CA ILE A 460 5.01 -6.74 -9.55
C ILE A 460 5.78 -7.59 -8.50
N GLY A 461 5.10 -8.40 -7.68
CA GLY A 461 5.76 -9.40 -6.82
C GLY A 461 6.20 -8.88 -5.43
N ILE A 462 5.44 -7.98 -4.83
CA ILE A 462 5.72 -7.27 -3.57
C ILE A 462 5.98 -8.13 -2.32
N GLY A 463 5.51 -9.38 -2.27
CA GLY A 463 5.90 -10.29 -1.19
C GLY A 463 5.04 -11.55 -1.01
N THR A 464 5.48 -12.42 -0.10
CA THR A 464 5.06 -13.83 0.03
C THR A 464 3.55 -14.06 0.22
N TYR A 465 2.86 -13.13 0.88
CA TYR A 465 1.44 -13.23 1.23
C TYR A 465 0.57 -12.20 0.48
N GLN A 466 1.03 -11.66 -0.66
CA GLN A 466 0.30 -10.64 -1.44
C GLN A 466 -1.09 -11.09 -1.95
N HIS A 467 -1.38 -12.39 -1.93
CA HIS A 467 -2.68 -12.97 -2.32
C HIS A 467 -3.53 -13.41 -1.11
N ASP A 468 -2.98 -13.33 0.11
CA ASP A 468 -3.64 -13.70 1.37
C ASP A 468 -4.08 -12.46 2.17
N VAL A 469 -4.08 -11.28 1.53
CA VAL A 469 -4.58 -10.01 2.06
C VAL A 469 -5.68 -9.44 1.17
N SER A 470 -6.55 -8.60 1.73
CA SER A 470 -7.60 -7.84 1.03
C SER A 470 -7.09 -7.15 -0.24
N ALA A 471 -7.50 -7.66 -1.40
CA ALA A 471 -7.05 -7.20 -2.71
C ALA A 471 -7.43 -5.74 -3.02
N SER A 472 -8.53 -5.23 -2.44
CA SER A 472 -8.93 -3.83 -2.58
C SER A 472 -8.09 -2.89 -1.72
N ALA A 473 -7.81 -3.27 -0.46
CA ALA A 473 -6.92 -2.51 0.42
C ALA A 473 -5.48 -2.49 -0.13
N LEU A 474 -5.00 -3.65 -0.59
CA LEU A 474 -3.72 -3.77 -1.28
C LEU A 474 -3.66 -2.85 -2.50
N LYS A 475 -4.65 -2.90 -3.39
CA LYS A 475 -4.66 -2.03 -4.57
C LYS A 475 -4.67 -0.54 -4.19
N ALA A 476 -5.53 -0.13 -3.26
CA ALA A 476 -5.61 1.27 -2.84
C ALA A 476 -4.29 1.80 -2.25
N ALA A 477 -3.61 1.00 -1.42
CA ALA A 477 -2.32 1.35 -0.85
C ALA A 477 -1.24 1.50 -1.94
N LEU A 478 -1.14 0.53 -2.86
CA LEU A 478 -0.13 0.53 -3.91
C LEU A 478 -0.38 1.63 -4.96
N ASP A 479 -1.62 1.82 -5.43
CA ASP A 479 -2.00 2.93 -6.32
C ASP A 479 -1.66 4.28 -5.67
N GLY A 480 -1.87 4.40 -4.35
CA GLY A 480 -1.50 5.57 -3.54
C GLY A 480 0.01 5.81 -3.42
N VAL A 481 0.84 4.76 -3.43
CA VAL A 481 2.32 4.87 -3.46
C VAL A 481 2.80 5.25 -4.86
N VAL A 482 2.24 4.64 -5.91
CA VAL A 482 2.55 5.05 -7.28
C VAL A 482 2.20 6.53 -7.49
N GLN A 483 1.05 6.99 -6.98
CA GLN A 483 0.68 8.41 -7.05
C GLN A 483 1.67 9.32 -6.30
N GLU A 484 2.16 8.90 -5.12
CA GLU A 484 3.18 9.63 -4.37
C GLU A 484 4.50 9.72 -5.13
N CYS A 485 5.03 8.60 -5.61
CA CYS A 485 6.30 8.56 -6.35
C CYS A 485 6.23 9.42 -7.63
N VAL A 486 5.17 9.28 -8.43
CA VAL A 486 4.97 10.06 -9.67
C VAL A 486 4.78 11.55 -9.37
N SER A 487 4.05 11.90 -8.31
CA SER A 487 3.86 13.31 -7.94
C SER A 487 5.15 13.93 -7.39
N PHE A 488 5.88 13.23 -6.53
CA PHE A 488 7.08 13.79 -5.91
C PHE A 488 8.25 13.94 -6.88
N VAL A 489 8.46 12.99 -7.80
CA VAL A 489 9.37 13.17 -8.95
C VAL A 489 8.85 14.29 -9.87
N GLY A 490 7.54 14.30 -10.12
CA GLY A 490 6.87 15.23 -11.02
C GLY A 490 7.10 14.85 -12.49
N VAL A 491 6.29 15.42 -13.39
CA VAL A 491 6.27 15.02 -14.81
C VAL A 491 6.38 16.21 -15.75
N ASP A 492 7.22 16.13 -16.79
CA ASP A 492 7.22 17.11 -17.89
C ASP A 492 6.00 16.86 -18.79
N ILE A 493 5.02 17.75 -18.75
CA ILE A 493 3.74 17.54 -19.43
C ILE A 493 3.84 17.48 -20.95
N ASN A 494 4.93 17.97 -21.53
CA ASN A 494 5.13 18.00 -22.97
C ASN A 494 5.68 16.67 -23.54
N ILE A 495 6.25 15.80 -22.69
CA ILE A 495 6.74 14.46 -23.06
C ILE A 495 6.13 13.31 -22.26
N CYS A 496 5.46 13.59 -21.13
CA CYS A 496 4.83 12.57 -20.30
C CYS A 496 3.80 11.74 -21.08
N SER A 497 3.78 10.42 -20.82
CA SER A 497 2.83 9.48 -21.43
C SER A 497 1.45 9.61 -20.81
N GLU A 498 0.41 9.17 -21.55
CA GLU A 498 -0.96 9.09 -21.01
C GLU A 498 -0.97 8.29 -19.69
N MET A 499 -0.23 7.19 -19.63
CA MET A 499 -0.05 6.33 -18.46
C MET A 499 0.51 7.08 -17.25
N LEU A 500 1.68 7.68 -17.38
CA LEU A 500 2.36 8.33 -16.26
C LEU A 500 1.56 9.56 -15.77
N MET A 501 0.86 10.27 -16.66
CA MET A 501 -0.07 11.33 -16.27
C MET A 501 -1.26 10.84 -15.42
N ARG A 502 -1.70 9.57 -15.53
CA ARG A 502 -2.83 9.04 -14.72
C ARG A 502 -2.52 9.07 -13.22
N HIS A 503 -1.24 8.99 -12.86
CA HIS A 503 -0.74 8.85 -11.48
C HIS A 503 -0.23 10.17 -10.88
N VAL A 504 -0.35 11.31 -11.56
CA VAL A 504 -0.11 12.62 -10.91
C VAL A 504 -1.28 12.92 -9.98
N ALA A 505 -0.99 13.42 -8.78
CA ALA A 505 -2.01 13.92 -7.85
C ALA A 505 -2.98 14.90 -8.54
N GLY A 506 -4.28 14.77 -8.25
CA GLY A 506 -5.34 15.54 -8.92
C GLY A 506 -5.73 15.07 -10.32
N LEU A 507 -4.91 14.27 -11.01
CA LEU A 507 -5.24 13.67 -12.30
C LEU A 507 -5.90 12.29 -12.14
N ASN A 508 -6.39 11.76 -13.26
CA ASN A 508 -6.93 10.42 -13.43
C ASN A 508 -6.89 10.06 -14.94
N ALA A 509 -7.27 8.84 -15.31
CA ALA A 509 -7.25 8.40 -16.72
C ALA A 509 -8.03 9.32 -17.69
N GLY A 510 -9.15 9.90 -17.26
CA GLY A 510 -9.93 10.84 -18.08
C GLY A 510 -9.21 12.17 -18.29
N ARG A 511 -8.68 12.77 -17.22
CA ARG A 511 -7.92 14.03 -17.30
C ARG A 511 -6.60 13.86 -18.06
N ALA A 512 -5.88 12.77 -17.82
CA ALA A 512 -4.64 12.43 -18.53
C ALA A 512 -4.85 12.33 -20.04
N ARG A 513 -5.95 11.70 -20.47
CA ARG A 513 -6.34 11.65 -21.88
C ARG A 513 -6.71 13.03 -22.43
N SER A 514 -7.53 13.82 -21.72
CA SER A 514 -7.85 15.19 -22.14
C SER A 514 -6.61 16.07 -22.31
N ILE A 515 -5.58 15.90 -21.47
CA ILE A 515 -4.30 16.62 -21.59
C ILE A 515 -3.54 16.17 -22.85
N ALA A 516 -3.48 14.86 -23.12
CA ALA A 516 -2.85 14.32 -24.31
C ALA A 516 -3.55 14.80 -25.61
N GLU A 517 -4.89 14.72 -25.66
CA GLU A 517 -5.73 15.23 -26.75
C GLU A 517 -5.51 16.74 -26.97
N TRP A 518 -5.43 17.52 -25.89
CA TRP A 518 -5.16 18.96 -25.98
C TRP A 518 -3.76 19.25 -26.54
N ARG A 519 -2.74 18.53 -26.07
CA ARG A 519 -1.34 18.67 -26.51
C ARG A 519 -1.14 18.31 -27.98
N GLU A 520 -1.91 17.34 -28.47
CA GLU A 520 -1.92 16.95 -29.89
C GLU A 520 -2.61 17.99 -30.78
N GLN A 521 -3.70 18.60 -30.30
CA GLN A 521 -4.50 19.58 -31.07
C GLN A 521 -3.94 21.01 -31.03
N ASN A 522 -3.24 21.41 -29.95
CA ASN A 522 -2.82 22.79 -29.70
C ASN A 522 -1.29 22.96 -29.64
N GLY A 523 -0.53 21.86 -29.71
CA GLY A 523 0.92 21.85 -29.51
C GLY A 523 1.33 21.78 -28.03
N PRO A 524 2.62 22.01 -27.73
CA PRO A 524 3.14 21.92 -26.37
C PRO A 524 2.61 23.05 -25.48
N PHE A 525 2.39 22.75 -24.21
CA PHE A 525 2.08 23.73 -23.18
C PHE A 525 3.26 24.70 -22.99
N THR A 526 3.00 26.01 -23.06
CA THR A 526 3.98 27.08 -22.80
C THR A 526 4.06 27.44 -21.32
N ASN A 527 2.96 27.26 -20.58
CA ASN A 527 2.86 27.48 -19.14
C ASN A 527 1.78 26.60 -18.48
N ARG A 528 1.82 26.49 -17.15
CA ARG A 528 0.88 25.69 -16.35
C ARG A 528 -0.56 26.20 -16.45
N GLU A 529 -0.76 27.51 -16.58
CA GLU A 529 -2.10 28.11 -16.63
C GLU A 529 -2.94 27.62 -17.82
N GLN A 530 -2.31 27.23 -18.94
CA GLN A 530 -2.98 26.57 -20.07
C GLN A 530 -3.67 25.25 -19.70
N LEU A 531 -3.28 24.56 -18.62
CA LEU A 531 -4.00 23.39 -18.12
C LEU A 531 -5.46 23.70 -17.78
N LYS A 532 -5.80 24.94 -17.42
CA LYS A 532 -7.18 25.39 -17.16
C LYS A 532 -8.06 25.39 -18.42
N LEU A 533 -7.46 25.34 -19.61
CA LEU A 533 -8.16 25.23 -20.90
C LEU A 533 -8.51 23.76 -21.24
N VAL A 534 -7.95 22.79 -20.52
CA VAL A 534 -8.15 21.35 -20.80
C VAL A 534 -9.54 20.90 -20.32
N LYS A 535 -10.25 20.18 -21.20
CA LYS A 535 -11.58 19.62 -20.92
C LYS A 535 -11.58 18.72 -19.68
N GLY A 536 -12.31 19.12 -18.65
CA GLY A 536 -12.42 18.39 -17.38
C GLY A 536 -11.39 18.78 -16.31
N MET A 537 -10.56 19.79 -16.56
CA MET A 537 -9.72 20.41 -15.53
C MET A 537 -10.54 21.42 -14.72
N GLY A 538 -10.99 21.03 -13.52
CA GLY A 538 -11.62 21.95 -12.58
C GLY A 538 -10.58 22.74 -11.76
N PRO A 539 -10.95 23.87 -11.11
CA PRO A 539 -10.03 24.65 -10.28
C PRO A 539 -9.33 23.82 -9.20
N LYS A 540 -10.06 22.91 -8.54
CA LYS A 540 -9.49 21.98 -7.55
C LYS A 540 -8.52 20.99 -8.20
N SER A 541 -8.86 20.43 -9.35
CA SER A 541 -7.99 19.51 -10.09
C SER A 541 -6.68 20.17 -10.49
N TYR A 542 -6.74 21.43 -10.94
CA TYR A 542 -5.57 22.26 -11.23
C TYR A 542 -4.71 22.48 -9.98
N GLN A 543 -5.31 22.91 -8.86
CA GLN A 543 -4.59 23.05 -7.59
C GLN A 543 -3.89 21.74 -7.17
N GLN A 544 -4.55 20.59 -7.35
CA GLN A 544 -3.98 19.31 -6.93
C GLN A 544 -2.84 18.80 -7.84
N CYS A 545 -2.79 19.20 -9.12
CA CYS A 545 -1.77 18.72 -10.06
C CYS A 545 -0.65 19.71 -10.41
N ALA A 546 -0.90 21.02 -10.35
CA ALA A 546 -0.05 22.00 -11.03
C ALA A 546 1.40 22.02 -10.52
N GLY A 547 1.62 21.91 -9.20
CA GLY A 547 2.97 21.89 -8.61
C GLY A 547 3.77 20.60 -8.87
N PHE A 548 3.11 19.54 -9.36
CA PHE A 548 3.73 18.27 -9.75
C PHE A 548 3.95 18.16 -11.26
N ILE A 549 3.32 19.04 -12.04
CA ILE A 549 3.47 19.15 -13.49
C ILE A 549 4.57 20.15 -13.80
N ARG A 550 5.56 19.77 -14.61
CA ARG A 550 6.64 20.65 -15.07
C ARG A 550 6.48 20.99 -16.55
N ILE A 551 7.06 22.12 -16.96
CA ILE A 551 7.28 22.50 -18.36
C ILE A 551 8.75 22.88 -18.50
N ASN A 552 9.57 22.00 -19.09
CA ASN A 552 11.00 22.25 -19.22
C ASN A 552 11.30 23.05 -20.51
N PRO A 553 12.04 24.18 -20.44
CA PRO A 553 12.40 24.97 -21.62
C PRO A 553 13.17 24.17 -22.69
N GLN A 554 14.00 23.21 -22.28
CA GLN A 554 14.74 22.33 -23.21
C GLN A 554 13.81 21.46 -24.05
N THR A 555 12.78 20.85 -23.44
CA THR A 555 11.75 20.06 -24.11
C THR A 555 10.95 20.91 -25.09
N PHE A 556 10.54 22.10 -24.65
CA PHE A 556 9.79 23.06 -25.44
C PHE A 556 10.57 23.53 -26.69
N ASN A 557 11.82 23.95 -26.51
CA ASN A 557 12.69 24.38 -27.61
C ASN A 557 13.00 23.23 -28.59
N ARG A 558 13.21 22.00 -28.09
CA ARG A 558 13.40 20.81 -28.93
C ARG A 558 12.16 20.46 -29.76
N TYR A 559 10.96 20.75 -29.27
CA TYR A 559 9.73 20.61 -30.04
C TYR A 559 9.63 21.68 -31.15
N ILE A 560 9.88 22.95 -30.84
CA ILE A 560 9.87 24.05 -31.83
C ILE A 560 10.87 23.76 -32.97
N LEU A 561 12.10 23.34 -32.64
CA LEU A 561 13.12 23.00 -33.64
C LEU A 561 12.73 21.82 -34.54
N ARG A 562 11.88 20.89 -34.07
CA ARG A 562 11.26 19.86 -34.92
C ARG A 562 10.07 20.36 -35.73
N SER A 563 9.29 21.30 -35.19
CA SER A 563 8.06 21.82 -35.80
C SER A 563 8.31 22.59 -37.11
N ILE A 564 9.49 23.18 -37.26
CA ILE A 564 9.95 23.82 -38.51
C ILE A 564 9.91 22.83 -39.69
N HIS A 565 10.05 21.53 -39.45
CA HIS A 565 9.99 20.50 -40.49
C HIS A 565 8.55 20.04 -40.84
N TRP A 566 7.53 20.56 -40.17
CA TRP A 566 6.09 20.27 -40.38
C TRP A 566 5.34 21.48 -40.98
N SER A 567 6.06 22.46 -41.53
CA SER A 567 5.51 23.76 -41.99
C SER A 567 4.73 23.71 -43.31
N THR A 568 3.68 22.87 -43.38
CA THR A 568 2.75 22.82 -44.53
C THR A 568 1.27 22.65 -44.16
N VAL A 569 0.92 22.25 -42.93
CA VAL A 569 -0.49 22.08 -42.52
C VAL A 569 -0.74 22.63 -41.11
N LEU A 570 -1.12 23.92 -41.03
CA LEU A 570 -1.95 24.48 -39.95
C LEU A 570 -2.40 25.90 -40.30
N ALA A 571 -3.65 26.07 -40.74
CA ALA A 571 -4.23 27.37 -41.10
C ALA A 571 -5.52 27.64 -40.33
N LYS A 572 -5.48 28.70 -39.50
CA LYS A 572 -6.58 29.35 -38.74
C LYS A 572 -7.21 28.54 -37.57
N PRO A 573 -7.24 29.09 -36.34
CA PRO A 573 -7.99 28.51 -35.23
C PRO A 573 -9.50 28.84 -35.32
N ALA A 574 -10.35 27.81 -35.27
CA ALA A 574 -11.80 27.95 -35.42
C ALA A 574 -12.51 28.19 -34.06
N VAL A 575 -12.62 29.45 -33.62
CA VAL A 575 -13.30 29.81 -32.37
C VAL A 575 -14.83 29.69 -32.49
N LYS A 576 -15.39 28.52 -32.16
CA LYS A 576 -16.84 28.34 -31.97
C LYS A 576 -17.28 28.86 -30.60
N LYS A 577 -17.94 30.02 -30.57
CA LYS A 577 -18.51 30.62 -29.35
C LYS A 577 -19.67 29.77 -28.79
N GLY A 578 -19.40 28.97 -27.75
CA GLY A 578 -20.45 28.46 -26.86
C GLY A 578 -20.92 29.57 -25.90
N LYS A 579 -22.23 29.79 -25.77
CA LYS A 579 -22.79 30.72 -24.77
C LYS A 579 -22.60 30.17 -23.35
N GLY A 580 -22.26 31.02 -22.38
CA GLY A 580 -22.49 30.72 -20.96
C GLY A 580 -21.33 30.16 -20.12
N LYS A 581 -20.07 30.55 -20.39
CA LYS A 581 -18.99 30.48 -19.38
C LYS A 581 -18.15 31.75 -19.40
N THR A 582 -17.69 32.18 -18.22
CA THR A 582 -16.69 33.25 -18.06
C THR A 582 -15.38 32.84 -18.72
N GLY A 583 -14.87 33.67 -19.63
CA GLY A 583 -13.64 33.38 -20.36
C GLY A 583 -12.41 33.52 -19.46
N VAL A 584 -11.71 32.42 -19.21
CA VAL A 584 -10.42 32.44 -18.50
C VAL A 584 -9.35 32.97 -19.45
N SER A 585 -8.95 34.23 -19.27
CA SER A 585 -7.86 34.86 -20.04
C SER A 585 -6.50 34.33 -19.57
N VAL A 586 -6.03 33.26 -20.20
CA VAL A 586 -4.72 32.65 -19.93
C VAL A 586 -3.63 33.38 -20.74
N SER A 587 -2.51 33.75 -20.10
CA SER A 587 -1.34 34.30 -20.81
C SER A 587 -0.70 33.26 -21.73
N ALA A 588 -0.17 33.68 -22.87
CA ALA A 588 0.62 32.82 -23.75
C ALA A 588 2.10 32.72 -23.35
N SER A 589 2.59 33.63 -22.50
CA SER A 589 4.00 33.74 -22.11
C SER A 589 4.54 32.50 -21.39
N VAL A 590 5.78 32.11 -21.69
CA VAL A 590 6.53 31.12 -20.89
C VAL A 590 6.79 31.68 -19.50
N ASN A 591 6.68 30.83 -18.46
CA ASN A 591 6.99 31.20 -17.08
C ASN A 591 8.13 30.30 -16.54
N PRO A 592 9.31 30.85 -16.21
CA PRO A 592 10.44 30.05 -15.71
C PRO A 592 10.18 29.31 -14.40
N LEU A 593 9.19 29.72 -13.59
CA LEU A 593 8.81 28.99 -12.38
C LEU A 593 8.12 27.64 -12.68
N ASP A 594 7.58 27.44 -13.88
CA ASP A 594 6.86 26.21 -14.26
C ASP A 594 7.77 24.98 -14.43
N GLN A 595 9.10 25.15 -14.43
CA GLN A 595 10.06 24.02 -14.39
C GLN A 595 10.34 23.50 -12.96
N THR A 596 9.91 24.25 -11.93
CA THR A 596 10.25 24.03 -10.51
C THR A 596 9.15 23.25 -9.76
N CYS A 597 9.43 22.82 -8.53
CA CYS A 597 8.43 22.23 -7.63
C CYS A 597 7.47 23.26 -6.97
N ILE A 598 7.69 24.55 -7.17
CA ILE A 598 6.91 25.65 -6.55
C ILE A 598 5.49 25.61 -7.11
N HIS A 599 4.48 25.73 -6.24
CA HIS A 599 3.08 25.74 -6.67
C HIS A 599 2.68 27.14 -7.21
N PRO A 600 1.82 27.25 -8.24
CA PRO A 600 1.36 28.54 -8.77
C PRO A 600 0.75 29.50 -7.73
N GLU A 601 0.16 28.99 -6.65
CA GLU A 601 -0.34 29.83 -5.54
C GLU A 601 0.77 30.63 -4.84
N SER A 602 2.01 30.13 -4.86
CA SER A 602 3.19 30.71 -4.23
C SER A 602 4.06 31.56 -5.17
N TYR A 603 3.67 31.73 -6.45
CA TYR A 603 4.49 32.46 -7.44
C TYR A 603 4.75 33.92 -7.07
N HIS A 604 3.77 34.59 -6.49
CA HIS A 604 3.94 35.97 -6.01
C HIS A 604 4.99 36.04 -4.88
N VAL A 605 5.03 35.05 -3.97
CA VAL A 605 6.04 34.92 -2.93
C VAL A 605 7.42 34.66 -3.53
N ALA A 606 7.52 33.73 -4.49
CA ALA A 606 8.77 33.41 -5.17
C ALA A 606 9.35 34.61 -5.94
N GLN A 607 8.50 35.43 -6.57
CA GLN A 607 8.90 36.67 -7.23
C GLN A 607 9.40 37.72 -6.23
N ARG A 608 8.68 37.95 -5.11
CA ARG A 608 9.17 38.84 -4.03
C ARG A 608 10.53 38.38 -3.49
N PHE A 609 10.71 37.07 -3.29
CA PHE A 609 11.96 36.51 -2.79
C PHE A 609 13.12 36.64 -3.79
N LEU A 610 12.88 36.40 -5.09
CA LEU A 610 13.86 36.65 -6.15
C LEU A 610 14.35 38.11 -6.16
N SER A 611 13.43 39.07 -6.05
CA SER A 611 13.77 40.49 -5.94
C SER A 611 14.58 40.81 -4.68
N LEU A 612 14.28 40.18 -3.54
CA LEU A 612 15.03 40.37 -2.29
C LEU A 612 16.48 39.86 -2.39
N VAL A 613 16.71 38.70 -3.04
CA VAL A 613 18.07 38.14 -3.23
C VAL A 613 18.86 38.78 -4.38
N GLY A 614 18.26 39.74 -5.12
CA GLY A 614 18.90 40.38 -6.27
C GLY A 614 19.03 39.46 -7.50
N GLY A 615 18.19 38.44 -7.60
CA GLY A 615 18.17 37.46 -8.69
C GLY A 615 16.94 37.59 -9.60
N SER A 616 16.94 36.86 -10.72
CA SER A 616 15.83 36.86 -11.69
C SER A 616 15.41 35.44 -12.09
N ALA A 617 14.20 35.29 -12.63
CA ALA A 617 13.59 33.97 -12.86
C ALA A 617 14.26 33.17 -14.01
N ASP A 618 14.99 33.83 -14.90
CA ASP A 618 15.88 33.22 -15.89
C ASP A 618 17.14 32.58 -15.28
N GLN A 619 17.50 32.93 -14.04
CA GLN A 619 18.71 32.44 -13.34
C GLN A 619 18.46 31.20 -12.46
N ILE A 620 17.27 30.59 -12.54
CA ILE A 620 16.90 29.39 -11.75
C ILE A 620 17.93 28.27 -11.94
N GLY A 621 18.43 27.74 -10.83
CA GLY A 621 19.44 26.68 -10.81
C GLY A 621 20.85 27.09 -11.26
N THR A 622 21.11 28.37 -11.53
CA THR A 622 22.48 28.84 -11.84
C THR A 622 23.32 28.99 -10.57
N PRO A 623 24.65 28.75 -10.61
CA PRO A 623 25.52 28.92 -9.44
C PRO A 623 25.43 30.31 -8.79
N ARG A 624 25.27 31.36 -9.60
CA ARG A 624 25.08 32.74 -9.14
C ARG A 624 23.81 32.88 -8.27
N LEU A 625 22.67 32.37 -8.73
CA LEU A 625 21.43 32.47 -7.96
C LEU A 625 21.52 31.63 -6.68
N VAL A 626 22.14 30.44 -6.75
CA VAL A 626 22.39 29.58 -5.59
C VAL A 626 23.23 30.32 -4.54
N GLU A 627 24.30 31.00 -4.95
CA GLU A 627 25.12 31.82 -4.06
C GLU A 627 24.33 33.00 -3.45
N CYS A 628 23.59 33.77 -4.26
CA CYS A 628 22.74 34.87 -3.78
C CYS A 628 21.73 34.40 -2.72
N VAL A 629 21.05 33.27 -2.97
CA VAL A 629 20.08 32.68 -2.02
C VAL A 629 20.77 32.18 -0.76
N GLN A 630 21.89 31.46 -0.86
CA GLN A 630 22.66 31.00 0.30
C GLN A 630 23.17 32.17 1.16
N ASN A 631 23.65 33.25 0.53
CA ASN A 631 24.16 34.40 1.27
C ASN A 631 23.04 35.21 1.93
N MET A 632 21.83 35.24 1.36
CA MET A 632 20.65 35.79 2.06
C MET A 632 20.26 34.94 3.28
N VAL A 633 20.18 33.61 3.13
CA VAL A 633 19.80 32.69 4.22
C VAL A 633 20.87 32.61 5.34
N LYS A 634 22.14 32.91 5.03
CA LYS A 634 23.19 33.12 6.05
C LYS A 634 23.06 34.47 6.78
N LYS A 635 22.49 35.49 6.13
CA LYS A 635 22.35 36.86 6.68
C LYS A 635 21.08 37.06 7.50
N SER A 636 20.01 36.34 7.16
CA SER A 636 18.72 36.38 7.86
C SER A 636 18.12 34.98 7.89
N SER A 637 17.58 34.58 9.05
CA SER A 637 17.02 33.25 9.24
C SER A 637 15.82 32.99 8.33
N ILE A 638 15.54 31.71 8.05
CA ILE A 638 14.37 31.31 7.25
C ILE A 638 13.09 31.82 7.92
N GLU A 639 13.05 31.80 9.25
CA GLU A 639 11.98 32.28 10.12
C GLU A 639 11.75 33.79 9.98
N GLU A 640 12.80 34.59 9.80
CA GLU A 640 12.69 36.04 9.52
C GLU A 640 12.25 36.30 8.08
N LEU A 641 12.89 35.63 7.12
CA LEU A 641 12.59 35.77 5.70
C LEU A 641 11.15 35.34 5.38
N ALA A 642 10.62 34.30 6.04
CA ALA A 642 9.24 33.84 5.87
C ALA A 642 8.23 34.87 6.38
N ARG A 643 8.49 35.46 7.56
CA ARG A 643 7.69 36.59 8.10
C ARG A 643 7.76 37.81 7.17
N THR A 644 8.94 38.18 6.67
CA THR A 644 9.10 39.28 5.70
C THR A 644 8.36 39.01 4.38
N MET A 645 8.23 37.75 3.99
CA MET A 645 7.59 37.32 2.75
C MET A 645 6.11 36.98 2.89
N ASP A 646 5.49 37.21 4.05
CA ASP A 646 4.10 36.85 4.39
C ASP A 646 3.78 35.40 3.97
N THR A 647 4.59 34.47 4.48
CA THR A 647 4.51 33.05 4.11
C THR A 647 4.99 32.14 5.24
N THR A 648 4.79 30.84 5.06
CA THR A 648 5.18 29.82 6.04
C THR A 648 6.62 29.34 5.83
N ASN A 649 7.26 28.85 6.90
CA ASN A 649 8.66 28.41 6.86
C ASN A 649 8.86 27.28 5.83
N GLU A 650 7.92 26.32 5.78
CA GLU A 650 8.01 25.23 4.80
C GLU A 650 7.72 25.68 3.35
N THR A 651 6.87 26.69 3.14
CA THR A 651 6.64 27.24 1.79
C THR A 651 7.88 28.00 1.31
N LEU A 652 8.54 28.78 2.18
CA LEU A 652 9.78 29.46 1.82
C LEU A 652 10.93 28.47 1.54
N LYS A 653 11.09 27.41 2.34
CA LYS A 653 12.05 26.32 2.04
C LYS A 653 11.79 25.71 0.67
N LEU A 654 10.52 25.39 0.35
CA LEU A 654 10.16 24.82 -0.95
C LEU A 654 10.40 25.80 -2.13
N ILE A 655 10.27 27.10 -1.90
CA ILE A 655 10.67 28.15 -2.86
C ILE A 655 12.19 28.15 -3.04
N ILE A 656 12.97 28.14 -1.96
CA ILE A 656 14.43 28.08 -1.98
C ILE A 656 14.91 26.83 -2.74
N ASP A 657 14.39 25.65 -2.40
CA ASP A 657 14.67 24.39 -3.09
C ASP A 657 14.35 24.50 -4.59
N GLY A 658 13.16 25.00 -4.94
CA GLY A 658 12.71 25.11 -6.32
C GLY A 658 13.49 26.12 -7.17
N LEU A 659 14.04 27.18 -6.58
CA LEU A 659 14.87 28.18 -7.26
C LEU A 659 16.35 27.77 -7.38
N THR A 660 16.84 26.92 -6.46
CA THR A 660 18.25 26.50 -6.41
C THR A 660 18.54 25.18 -7.11
N GLN A 661 17.52 24.35 -7.37
CA GLN A 661 17.66 23.12 -8.16
C GLN A 661 18.05 23.42 -9.63
N PRO A 662 18.99 22.67 -10.23
CA PRO A 662 19.42 22.88 -11.61
C PRO A 662 18.31 22.59 -12.63
N PRO A 663 18.35 23.19 -13.84
CA PRO A 663 17.38 22.90 -14.89
C PRO A 663 17.32 21.40 -15.22
N GLY A 664 16.12 20.81 -15.16
CA GLY A 664 15.92 19.37 -15.37
C GLY A 664 16.25 18.48 -14.17
N PHE A 665 16.49 19.04 -12.97
CA PHE A 665 16.77 18.28 -11.75
C PHE A 665 15.74 17.18 -11.46
N ASP A 666 16.20 15.96 -11.26
CA ASP A 666 15.38 14.82 -10.85
C ASP A 666 15.86 14.33 -9.49
N ILE A 667 14.95 14.29 -8.51
CA ILE A 667 15.23 13.81 -7.14
C ILE A 667 15.80 12.38 -7.12
N ARG A 668 15.58 11.60 -8.18
CA ARG A 668 16.10 10.24 -8.36
C ARG A 668 17.60 10.18 -8.67
N GLN A 669 18.24 11.27 -9.09
CA GLN A 669 19.67 11.26 -9.48
C GLN A 669 20.60 10.88 -8.31
N ASN A 670 20.17 11.12 -7.07
CA ASN A 670 20.91 10.74 -5.85
C ASN A 670 20.56 9.33 -5.34
N PHE A 671 19.60 8.64 -5.95
CA PHE A 671 19.31 7.23 -5.65
C PHE A 671 20.22 6.37 -6.53
N GLY A 672 21.05 5.53 -5.91
CA GLY A 672 22.17 4.84 -6.57
C GLY A 672 21.77 4.19 -7.90
N GLN A 673 22.52 4.54 -8.95
CA GLN A 673 22.33 4.05 -10.32
C GLN A 673 22.41 2.50 -10.38
N ALA A 674 22.05 1.90 -11.51
CA ALA A 674 22.25 0.47 -11.71
C ALA A 674 23.75 0.15 -11.64
N ASP A 675 24.15 -0.74 -10.74
CA ASP A 675 25.55 -1.17 -10.59
C ASP A 675 25.96 -2.03 -11.81
N PHE A 676 26.63 -1.41 -12.79
CA PHE A 676 27.13 -2.09 -13.99
C PHE A 676 28.41 -2.89 -13.67
N LYS A 677 28.38 -4.20 -13.88
CA LYS A 677 29.46 -5.16 -13.62
C LYS A 677 30.35 -5.37 -14.85
N GLN A 678 31.56 -5.88 -14.59
CA GLN A 678 32.52 -6.41 -15.59
C GLN A 678 32.95 -7.87 -15.28
N GLY A 679 32.47 -8.47 -14.18
CA GLY A 679 32.90 -9.78 -13.67
C GLY A 679 31.84 -10.45 -12.79
N ILE A 680 31.96 -11.78 -12.63
CA ILE A 680 31.07 -12.64 -11.83
C ILE A 680 31.64 -12.86 -10.42
N VAL A 681 30.79 -13.00 -9.42
CA VAL A 681 31.10 -13.70 -8.16
C VAL A 681 30.09 -14.84 -8.03
N SER A 682 30.51 -16.08 -7.78
CA SER A 682 29.60 -17.24 -7.68
C SER A 682 29.36 -17.65 -6.22
N MET A 683 28.24 -18.33 -5.97
CA MET A 683 27.93 -18.88 -4.63
C MET A 683 28.94 -19.94 -4.18
N SER A 684 29.65 -20.57 -5.11
CA SER A 684 30.75 -21.53 -4.86
C SER A 684 32.06 -20.87 -4.41
N ASP A 685 32.22 -19.56 -4.65
CA ASP A 685 33.43 -18.83 -4.24
C ASP A 685 33.33 -18.32 -2.80
N LEU A 686 32.10 -18.26 -2.25
CA LEU A 686 31.79 -17.76 -0.91
C LEU A 686 32.32 -18.66 0.21
N ARG A 687 32.97 -18.03 1.18
CA ARG A 687 33.46 -18.65 2.42
C ARG A 687 32.80 -17.99 3.62
N VAL A 688 32.65 -18.76 4.71
CA VAL A 688 32.18 -18.21 5.98
C VAL A 688 33.24 -17.26 6.54
N GLY A 689 32.84 -16.04 6.88
CA GLY A 689 33.72 -14.95 7.28
C GLY A 689 33.96 -13.89 6.21
N ASP A 690 33.67 -14.18 4.93
CA ASP A 690 33.85 -13.21 3.83
C ASP A 690 33.05 -11.94 4.08
N VAL A 691 33.67 -10.79 3.78
CA VAL A 691 33.04 -9.47 3.84
C VAL A 691 32.78 -8.98 2.43
N LEU A 692 31.52 -8.66 2.15
CA LEU A 692 31.04 -8.30 0.82
C LEU A 692 30.18 -7.03 0.89
N THR A 693 30.12 -6.30 -0.21
CA THR A 693 29.09 -5.26 -0.40
C THR A 693 27.94 -5.85 -1.19
N GLY A 694 26.72 -5.46 -0.84
CA GLY A 694 25.50 -5.91 -1.50
C GLY A 694 24.41 -4.85 -1.45
N ARG A 695 23.29 -5.13 -2.11
CA ARG A 695 22.11 -4.26 -2.14
C ARG A 695 20.91 -5.01 -1.58
N VAL A 696 20.11 -4.36 -0.74
CA VAL A 696 18.94 -5.00 -0.13
C VAL A 696 17.84 -5.16 -1.18
N ASP A 697 17.50 -6.39 -1.58
CA ASP A 697 16.47 -6.68 -2.60
C ASP A 697 15.06 -6.40 -2.05
N ASN A 698 14.74 -6.97 -0.88
CA ASN A 698 13.45 -6.80 -0.24
C ASN A 698 13.54 -7.01 1.29
N THR A 699 12.45 -6.66 1.98
CA THR A 699 12.36 -6.77 3.43
C THR A 699 11.19 -7.65 3.87
N ALA A 700 11.36 -8.31 5.02
CA ALA A 700 10.36 -9.12 5.69
C ALA A 700 10.39 -8.90 7.22
N LEU A 701 9.33 -9.27 7.93
CA LEU A 701 9.19 -9.09 9.41
C LEU A 701 10.21 -9.87 10.26
N PHE A 702 11.05 -10.67 9.63
CA PHE A 702 12.12 -11.46 10.25
C PHE A 702 13.53 -11.09 9.75
N GLY A 703 13.68 -10.19 8.78
CA GLY A 703 14.99 -9.83 8.23
C GLY A 703 14.94 -9.12 6.88
N ALA A 704 16.13 -8.79 6.36
CA ALA A 704 16.32 -8.18 5.05
C ALA A 704 17.06 -9.17 4.12
N PHE A 705 16.62 -9.26 2.86
CA PHE A 705 17.27 -10.06 1.83
C PHE A 705 18.18 -9.17 1.00
N VAL A 706 19.41 -9.60 0.72
CA VAL A 706 20.47 -8.80 0.10
C VAL A 706 21.13 -9.57 -1.05
N ASP A 707 21.09 -9.05 -2.28
CA ASP A 707 21.99 -9.55 -3.32
C ASP A 707 23.41 -9.05 -3.05
N ILE A 708 24.32 -10.01 -2.92
CA ILE A 708 25.76 -9.82 -2.75
C ILE A 708 26.51 -10.13 -4.06
N GLY A 709 25.81 -10.03 -5.19
CA GLY A 709 26.33 -10.26 -6.55
C GLY A 709 26.37 -11.72 -6.99
N VAL A 710 25.99 -12.67 -6.13
CA VAL A 710 26.05 -14.13 -6.37
C VAL A 710 24.76 -14.72 -6.93
N GLY A 711 23.78 -13.89 -7.28
CA GLY A 711 22.54 -14.28 -7.95
C GLY A 711 21.58 -15.12 -7.10
N ARG A 712 21.68 -15.03 -5.77
CA ARG A 712 20.68 -15.47 -4.77
C ARG A 712 20.87 -14.61 -3.53
N ALA A 713 19.82 -13.93 -3.09
CA ALA A 713 19.88 -13.06 -1.94
C ALA A 713 20.22 -13.81 -0.63
N GLY A 714 21.14 -13.26 0.15
CA GLY A 714 21.40 -13.70 1.51
C GLY A 714 20.47 -13.01 2.51
N LEU A 715 20.13 -13.71 3.60
CA LEU A 715 19.23 -13.19 4.64
C LEU A 715 20.02 -12.62 5.82
N ILE A 716 19.91 -11.32 6.05
CA ILE A 716 20.24 -10.70 7.34
C ILE A 716 19.02 -10.90 8.25
N HIS A 717 19.12 -11.76 9.25
CA HIS A 717 18.04 -11.95 10.23
C HIS A 717 17.91 -10.68 11.11
N LYS A 718 16.69 -10.38 11.59
CA LYS A 718 16.42 -9.14 12.35
C LYS A 718 17.25 -8.98 13.64
N SER A 719 17.81 -10.05 14.19
CA SER A 719 18.73 -9.99 15.35
C SER A 719 20.14 -9.49 14.99
N SER A 720 20.51 -9.54 13.70
CA SER A 720 21.80 -9.05 13.18
C SER A 720 21.78 -7.57 12.79
N ILE A 721 20.59 -6.97 12.72
CA ILE A 721 20.38 -5.54 12.49
C ILE A 721 20.28 -4.86 13.86
N THR A 722 21.34 -4.16 14.27
CA THR A 722 21.42 -3.52 15.59
C THR A 722 21.64 -2.00 15.47
N LEU A 723 21.24 -1.24 16.49
CA LEU A 723 21.18 0.24 16.44
C LEU A 723 22.53 0.91 16.17
N ASP A 724 23.62 0.30 16.62
CA ASP A 724 25.00 0.70 16.38
C ASP A 724 25.39 0.62 14.89
N LYS A 725 24.96 -0.45 14.21
CA LYS A 725 25.24 -0.71 12.78
C LYS A 725 24.43 0.17 11.82
N LEU A 726 23.36 0.81 12.31
CA LEU A 726 22.51 1.71 11.52
C LEU A 726 22.96 3.18 11.61
N PRO A 727 22.86 3.97 10.53
CA PRO A 727 23.24 5.38 10.51
C PRO A 727 22.34 6.24 11.42
N PRO A 728 22.85 7.37 11.98
CA PRO A 728 22.15 8.15 13.00
C PRO A 728 20.75 8.66 12.62
N THR A 729 20.50 8.85 11.32
CA THR A 729 19.21 9.27 10.75
C THR A 729 18.13 8.20 10.83
N GLN A 730 18.50 6.91 10.74
CA GLN A 730 17.55 5.78 10.74
C GLN A 730 17.19 5.31 12.16
N ARG A 731 18.09 5.51 13.13
CA ARG A 731 17.94 5.09 14.55
C ARG A 731 16.66 5.58 15.25
N ARG A 732 15.93 6.54 14.68
CA ARG A 732 14.66 7.09 15.22
C ARG A 732 13.38 6.57 14.53
N ARG A 733 13.48 5.79 13.44
CA ARG A 733 12.30 5.43 12.62
C ARG A 733 12.02 3.93 12.52
N SER A 734 13.04 3.08 12.39
CA SER A 734 12.87 1.62 12.48
C SER A 734 14.21 0.92 12.68
N LEU A 735 14.17 -0.31 13.22
CA LEU A 735 15.33 -1.19 13.40
C LEU A 735 15.52 -2.12 12.18
N VAL A 736 15.26 -1.59 10.98
CA VAL A 736 15.08 -2.36 9.74
C VAL A 736 15.72 -1.59 8.59
N LEU A 737 16.58 -2.27 7.83
CA LEU A 737 17.14 -1.78 6.56
C LEU A 737 16.02 -1.52 5.54
N GLY A 738 16.13 -0.44 4.77
CA GLY A 738 15.30 -0.26 3.58
C GLY A 738 15.76 -1.17 2.43
N PRO A 739 14.86 -1.66 1.56
CA PRO A 739 15.30 -2.21 0.29
C PRO A 739 15.91 -1.10 -0.59
N GLY A 740 16.73 -1.48 -1.56
CA GLY A 740 17.55 -0.59 -2.38
C GLY A 740 18.81 -0.04 -1.69
N GLU A 741 18.93 -0.15 -0.36
CA GLU A 741 20.10 0.31 0.40
C GLU A 741 21.34 -0.52 0.08
N ARG A 742 22.51 0.14 0.02
CA ARG A 742 23.81 -0.53 -0.09
C ARG A 742 24.28 -0.88 1.32
N VAL A 743 24.76 -2.11 1.51
CA VAL A 743 25.19 -2.62 2.80
C VAL A 743 26.51 -3.36 2.68
N GLU A 744 27.34 -3.26 3.70
CA GLU A 744 28.49 -4.14 3.90
C GLU A 744 28.06 -5.25 4.87
N VAL A 745 28.30 -6.50 4.49
CA VAL A 745 27.78 -7.70 5.15
C VAL A 745 28.87 -8.76 5.30
N ARG A 746 28.74 -9.60 6.34
CA ARG A 746 29.60 -10.77 6.55
C ARG A 746 28.82 -12.07 6.31
N VAL A 747 29.40 -13.01 5.59
CA VAL A 747 28.84 -14.36 5.40
C VAL A 747 28.93 -15.15 6.71
N LEU A 748 27.78 -15.50 7.30
CA LEU A 748 27.67 -16.33 8.52
C LEU A 748 27.58 -17.82 8.20
N ASN A 749 26.82 -18.20 7.16
CA ASN A 749 26.75 -19.57 6.68
C ASN A 749 26.36 -19.64 5.20
N VAL A 750 26.76 -20.72 4.54
CA VAL A 750 26.41 -21.04 3.15
C VAL A 750 25.88 -22.46 3.10
N ASP A 751 24.58 -22.61 2.83
CA ASP A 751 23.91 -23.88 2.60
C ASP A 751 23.67 -24.03 1.09
N ALA A 752 24.62 -24.69 0.42
CA ALA A 752 24.56 -24.89 -1.03
C ALA A 752 23.41 -25.82 -1.45
N GLN A 753 23.01 -26.79 -0.61
CA GLN A 753 21.95 -27.76 -0.94
C GLN A 753 20.56 -27.12 -0.98
N ARG A 754 20.29 -26.20 -0.04
CA ARG A 754 19.01 -25.45 0.03
C ARG A 754 19.11 -24.08 -0.66
N GLY A 755 20.33 -23.69 -1.06
CA GLY A 755 20.65 -22.40 -1.67
C GLY A 755 20.38 -21.22 -0.72
N ARG A 756 20.84 -21.31 0.53
CA ARG A 756 20.65 -20.25 1.54
C ARG A 756 22.00 -19.67 1.94
N ILE A 757 22.02 -18.36 2.17
CA ILE A 757 23.18 -17.63 2.68
C ILE A 757 22.67 -16.84 3.89
N GLY A 758 23.27 -17.06 5.05
CA GLY A 758 23.03 -16.24 6.24
C GLY A 758 24.05 -15.11 6.29
N LEU A 759 23.58 -13.89 6.56
CA LEU A 759 24.40 -12.68 6.58
C LEU A 759 24.32 -11.99 7.94
N ASP A 760 25.43 -11.44 8.41
CA ASP A 760 25.45 -10.39 9.43
C ASP A 760 25.60 -9.04 8.74
N LEU A 761 24.86 -8.03 9.21
CA LEU A 761 25.11 -6.64 8.81
C LEU A 761 26.44 -6.19 9.44
N ILE A 762 27.30 -5.48 8.71
CA ILE A 762 28.39 -4.72 9.30
C ILE A 762 27.98 -3.26 9.44
N ARG A 763 27.55 -2.65 8.32
CA ARG A 763 27.09 -1.25 8.25
C ARG A 763 26.27 -0.99 6.99
N VAL A 764 25.45 0.05 7.03
CA VAL A 764 24.87 0.66 5.82
C VAL A 764 25.94 1.51 5.14
N LEU A 765 25.97 1.48 3.81
CA LEU A 765 26.84 2.29 2.97
C LEU A 765 26.03 3.45 2.37
N HIS A 766 26.66 4.62 2.22
CA HIS A 766 26.07 5.81 1.62
C HIS A 766 26.40 5.93 0.13
#